data_AF-A0A0J6D549-F1
#
_entry.id   AF-A0A0J6D549-F1
#
_cell.length_a   1.000
_cell.length_b   1.000
_cell.length_c   1.000
_cell.angle_alpha   90.00
_cell.angle_beta   90.00
_cell.angle_gamma   90.00
#
_symmetry.space_group_name_H-M   'P 1'
#
loop_
_entity.id
_entity.type
_entity.pdbx_description
1 polymer ?
#
loop_
_entity_poly.entity_id
_entity_poly.type
_entity_poly.pdbx_seq_one_letter_code
_entity_poly.pdbx_strand_id
1 'polypeptide(L)'
;MKNGKKLFSTLGASLLAGSLLVSGGASANVSGPIVETSLHDHVELDSAMMDMRNVLNKVLPTGTQLNAADTLISQAGAGVKIKWNSLFGTPSMIVKDQGYLTEASNKNAETVARDWLEENAALFGVKASEIANLKVTRNYAMKGTGLQPVTFQQTFDGIESVYGGRVIVAVNKEGKILSVTGNMSRSTSLVDNFDLTSKEALSKAIELQSPSISYTPNLIDTEKAWDVFAADVLPTKQRVKKATFITDKGVRPAYRVLFIEKLNEGYEIVIDAATGEQLYKRSLVDYLADPEGLIFENFPGAPKGGTQTVKSFNGDPNASPNGWLLPGTPLGITTFGNNANTYANWSNFIAPADQAVRPVAPLGEFSFTFKDSWNKTKGQTVPPSYADDVNSASTNLFYHHNLFHDYFYNLGWVEGAGNLQLSNFGKGGLGGDAILGLVQAGAASGGAPTYTGRDNAYMLTLPDGIPAWSGMFLWEPIAGAFEGSYADGDFDAGIIYHEYSHALSTRLVAGGEALGSHQSGSMGEGWGDWYGMHYLLKNGLQDKPVVGGYVTGNMESGIRSYALDDSPYNYGDIGYDVGGPEVHSDGDIWAAILWQVREELIETYGKTEGESIAEHLVMDAMPISVPEPSMEDMRTAIIASDFERYGGEHYDALWKAFAQRGLGSDAYSNGGNDTDPIPAFNHPDGQHNGQISGTVINAATNKPIKDARIIIGEFEARTSPLSVTTEEGKFATYMVEGTYNITIQAKGFGSRTIENVTIKPGKKNNLSFKLSPNVASSFNGASIANVSGESDSNPVKFAIDDTEASVYATDTQENGFKGSDFVVDLAGDEAVDISHIQVSAMKDISKARFATLKNFSVQTSMDGKNWTTVVREKFTAQKPRPTVADLHYKGFDLDKPVKAKFLKFIAHDSQDNSKGYVQVADIQAFTSKKAQIEPVTLEPEEPFIAEGTVQAGNAGTGIGNLADVPATLAVTENEFVTTQNPEPASQGADGYVVTLPAQYGDGIHNFTLEGLSDTEYDYDVYFYNKNFEPIGGVATAGANEAGVIPGGTKYVYVGLYSGANVPFTFTATSPY
;
A
#
# COMPACT_ATOMS: atom_id res chain seq x y z
N MET A 1 54.17 -41.69 -45.00
CA MET A 1 54.99 -40.47 -45.13
C MET A 1 55.09 -39.86 -43.73
N LYS A 2 56.17 -40.09 -42.98
CA LYS A 2 57.43 -39.32 -42.85
C LYS A 2 57.30 -38.03 -42.00
N ASN A 3 58.02 -38.05 -40.86
CA ASN A 3 58.76 -36.99 -40.14
C ASN A 3 58.01 -35.71 -39.70
N GLY A 4 58.20 -35.11 -38.51
CA GLY A 4 59.07 -35.34 -37.33
C GLY A 4 58.43 -34.62 -36.12
N LYS A 5 58.66 -34.91 -34.83
CA LYS A 5 59.83 -35.22 -33.98
C LYS A 5 60.78 -34.05 -33.69
N LYS A 6 60.70 -33.55 -32.43
CA LYS A 6 61.74 -33.33 -31.37
C LYS A 6 61.52 -31.98 -30.65
N LEU A 7 61.30 -31.91 -29.33
CA LEU A 7 62.11 -32.23 -28.13
C LEU A 7 63.45 -31.47 -28.00
N PHE A 8 63.49 -30.59 -26.99
CA PHE A 8 64.47 -30.40 -25.92
C PHE A 8 65.98 -30.24 -26.21
N SER A 9 66.54 -29.30 -25.43
CA SER A 9 67.74 -29.43 -24.56
C SER A 9 69.05 -28.73 -24.97
N THR A 10 69.76 -28.32 -23.91
CA THR A 10 71.24 -28.17 -23.76
C THR A 10 71.89 -26.95 -24.42
N LEU A 11 72.92 -26.30 -23.89
CA LEU A 11 73.59 -26.20 -22.58
C LEU A 11 74.72 -25.17 -22.80
N GLY A 12 75.19 -24.50 -21.74
CA GLY A 12 76.63 -24.43 -21.50
C GLY A 12 77.48 -23.34 -22.18
N ALA A 13 77.91 -22.41 -21.32
CA ALA A 13 79.30 -21.96 -21.12
C ALA A 13 79.97 -21.08 -22.19
N SER A 14 80.44 -19.90 -21.77
CA SER A 14 81.88 -19.66 -21.52
C SER A 14 82.10 -18.28 -20.89
N LEU A 15 82.74 -18.27 -19.71
CA LEU A 15 83.46 -17.13 -19.15
C LEU A 15 84.56 -16.66 -20.12
N LEU A 16 84.87 -15.37 -20.20
CA LEU A 16 86.09 -14.81 -19.58
C LEU A 16 86.21 -13.29 -19.73
N ALA A 17 86.87 -12.73 -18.71
CA ALA A 17 87.63 -11.48 -18.69
C ALA A 17 86.84 -10.17 -18.57
N GLY A 18 86.60 -9.78 -17.31
CA GLY A 18 86.38 -8.39 -16.96
C GLY A 18 87.66 -7.57 -17.04
N SER A 19 87.51 -6.25 -17.12
CA SER A 19 88.24 -5.31 -16.27
C SER A 19 87.64 -3.91 -16.43
N LEU A 20 87.16 -3.40 -15.28
CA LEU A 20 87.29 -2.03 -14.75
C LEU A 20 86.77 -0.81 -15.55
N LEU A 21 86.17 0.24 -14.96
CA LEU A 21 85.50 0.51 -13.69
C LEU A 21 85.10 2.01 -13.72
N VAL A 22 83.97 2.36 -13.07
CA VAL A 22 83.65 3.60 -12.32
C VAL A 22 82.42 4.43 -12.75
N SER A 23 81.52 4.50 -11.75
CA SER A 23 80.47 5.47 -11.37
C SER A 23 79.17 5.55 -12.18
N GLY A 24 78.20 4.72 -11.78
CA GLY A 24 76.78 5.03 -11.87
C GLY A 24 76.30 5.66 -10.56
N GLY A 25 75.84 6.90 -10.62
CA GLY A 25 74.94 7.48 -9.62
C GLY A 25 73.51 7.25 -10.09
N ALA A 26 72.74 6.45 -9.37
CA ALA A 26 71.33 6.23 -9.66
C ALA A 26 70.51 7.35 -9.01
N SER A 27 70.02 8.28 -9.82
CA SER A 27 68.91 9.17 -9.49
C SER A 27 67.63 8.34 -9.40
N ALA A 28 66.99 8.31 -8.23
CA ALA A 28 65.68 7.70 -8.05
C ALA A 28 64.61 8.53 -8.80
N ASN A 29 64.03 7.94 -9.84
CA ASN A 29 62.87 8.49 -10.54
C ASN A 29 61.65 8.47 -9.61
N VAL A 30 61.06 9.65 -9.37
CA VAL A 30 59.75 9.80 -8.75
C VAL A 30 58.70 9.43 -9.80
N SER A 31 58.03 8.29 -9.63
CA SER A 31 56.86 7.93 -10.43
C SER A 31 55.74 7.45 -9.51
N GLY A 32 54.77 8.34 -9.28
CA GLY A 32 53.42 8.01 -8.80
C GLY A 32 52.41 8.65 -9.76
N PRO A 33 51.24 8.05 -9.98
CA PRO A 33 50.40 8.38 -11.12
C PRO A 33 49.80 9.78 -11.02
N ILE A 34 49.90 10.52 -12.13
CA ILE A 34 48.98 11.60 -12.47
C ILE A 34 47.69 10.91 -12.90
N VAL A 35 46.62 11.12 -12.12
CA VAL A 35 45.25 10.84 -12.55
C VAL A 35 44.55 12.19 -12.64
N GLU A 36 44.47 12.73 -13.85
CA GLU A 36 43.38 13.62 -14.24
C GLU A 36 42.28 12.74 -14.83
N THR A 37 41.19 12.54 -14.09
CA THR A 37 39.83 12.31 -14.62
C THR A 37 38.80 12.48 -13.50
N SER A 38 38.00 13.54 -13.64
CA SER A 38 36.54 13.62 -13.46
C SER A 38 35.83 12.69 -12.47
N LEU A 39 35.18 13.29 -11.48
CA LEU A 39 33.79 13.03 -11.12
C LEU A 39 33.24 14.29 -10.44
N HIS A 40 32.06 14.73 -10.87
CA HIS A 40 31.22 15.63 -10.09
C HIS A 40 30.96 15.06 -8.70
N ASP A 41 30.45 15.94 -7.83
CA ASP A 41 29.91 15.63 -6.51
C ASP A 41 30.95 15.50 -5.40
N HIS A 42 31.38 16.66 -4.89
CA HIS A 42 31.46 16.90 -3.45
C HIS A 42 31.52 18.41 -3.18
N VAL A 43 30.35 19.04 -3.17
CA VAL A 43 30.04 20.13 -2.24
C VAL A 43 28.63 19.83 -1.78
N GLU A 44 28.45 19.00 -0.75
CA GLU A 44 28.08 19.53 0.56
C GLU A 44 28.55 18.67 1.77
N LEU A 45 29.65 17.92 1.66
CA LEU A 45 30.27 17.27 2.84
C LEU A 45 31.19 18.19 3.67
N ASP A 46 31.39 19.44 3.25
CA ASP A 46 32.40 20.34 3.81
C ASP A 46 32.00 21.03 5.14
N SER A 47 30.79 20.82 5.64
CA SER A 47 30.34 21.41 6.92
C SER A 47 30.72 20.59 8.16
N ALA A 48 31.08 19.30 7.99
CA ALA A 48 31.33 18.36 9.10
C ALA A 48 32.81 18.31 9.55
N MET A 49 33.76 18.61 8.67
CA MET A 49 35.19 18.60 8.98
C MET A 49 35.88 19.82 8.36
N MET A 50 36.40 20.70 9.22
CA MET A 50 37.25 21.81 8.77
C MET A 50 38.68 21.50 9.20
N ASP A 51 39.64 21.63 8.28
CA ASP A 51 41.07 21.56 8.60
C ASP A 51 41.84 22.59 7.76
N MET A 52 42.34 23.65 8.39
CA MET A 52 43.07 24.71 7.68
C MET A 52 44.39 24.24 7.03
N ARG A 53 44.80 23.00 7.26
CA ARG A 53 45.97 22.38 6.59
C ARG A 53 45.61 21.82 5.20
N ASN A 54 44.33 21.66 4.88
CA ASN A 54 43.85 21.14 3.58
C ASN A 54 43.80 22.23 2.48
N VAL A 55 44.73 23.20 2.49
CA VAL A 55 44.96 24.10 1.35
C VAL A 55 45.97 23.47 0.39
N LEU A 56 45.73 23.63 -0.92
CA LEU A 56 46.27 22.91 -2.10
C LEU A 56 47.80 22.60 -2.20
N ASN A 57 48.64 23.01 -1.25
CA ASN A 57 50.10 22.92 -1.34
C ASN A 57 50.66 21.72 -0.57
N LYS A 58 51.20 20.73 -1.29
CA LYS A 58 51.89 19.57 -0.69
C LYS A 58 53.31 19.95 -0.22
N VAL A 59 53.66 19.57 1.00
CA VAL A 59 55.01 19.69 1.55
C VAL A 59 55.86 18.48 1.15
N LEU A 60 56.85 18.69 0.29
CA LEU A 60 57.78 17.65 -0.17
C LEU A 60 58.95 17.42 0.82
N PRO A 61 59.49 16.19 0.87
CA PRO A 61 60.71 15.91 1.64
C PRO A 61 61.91 16.68 1.08
N THR A 62 62.80 17.10 1.98
CA THR A 62 64.06 17.79 1.60
C THR A 62 65.09 16.80 1.05
N GLY A 63 66.10 17.30 0.32
CA GLY A 63 67.21 16.47 -0.16
C GLY A 63 67.95 15.73 0.97
N THR A 64 68.08 16.36 2.14
CA THR A 64 68.65 15.71 3.35
C THR A 64 67.81 14.53 3.82
N GLN A 65 66.48 14.65 3.80
CA GLN A 65 65.57 13.57 4.18
C GLN A 65 65.58 12.42 3.17
N LEU A 66 65.69 12.73 1.87
CA LEU A 66 65.83 11.71 0.82
C LEU A 66 67.16 10.94 0.96
N ASN A 67 68.27 11.63 1.21
CA ASN A 67 69.56 10.98 1.47
C ASN A 67 69.52 10.11 2.75
N ALA A 68 68.83 10.56 3.80
CA ALA A 68 68.62 9.78 5.02
C ALA A 68 67.74 8.54 4.74
N ALA A 69 66.74 8.66 3.87
CA ALA A 69 65.91 7.53 3.43
C ALA A 69 66.74 6.48 2.67
N ASP A 70 67.60 6.91 1.74
CA ASP A 70 68.50 6.01 1.01
C ASP A 70 69.48 5.30 1.94
N THR A 71 69.97 6.00 2.97
CA THR A 71 70.83 5.43 4.01
C THR A 71 70.09 4.36 4.80
N LEU A 72 68.86 4.63 5.24
CA LEU A 72 68.03 3.68 5.97
C LEU A 72 67.73 2.44 5.12
N ILE A 73 67.37 2.61 3.84
CA ILE A 73 67.12 1.51 2.90
C ILE A 73 68.38 0.65 2.74
N SER A 74 69.56 1.28 2.64
CA SER A 74 70.83 0.58 2.51
C SER A 74 71.19 -0.22 3.78
N GLN A 75 70.88 0.30 4.96
CA GLN A 75 71.18 -0.34 6.25
C GLN A 75 70.20 -1.47 6.61
N ALA A 76 68.90 -1.22 6.41
CA ALA A 76 67.85 -2.18 6.75
C ALA A 76 67.62 -3.24 5.63
N GLY A 77 68.18 -3.03 4.44
CA GLY A 77 68.15 -3.98 3.31
C GLY A 77 66.94 -3.81 2.39
N ALA A 78 66.87 -4.64 1.33
CA ALA A 78 65.83 -4.57 0.32
C ALA A 78 64.40 -4.75 0.89
N GLY A 79 63.42 -4.07 0.28
CA GLY A 79 62.00 -4.16 0.65
C GLY A 79 61.52 -3.13 1.67
N VAL A 80 62.37 -2.17 2.08
CA VAL A 80 61.95 -1.03 2.91
C VAL A 80 61.11 -0.05 2.08
N LYS A 81 59.92 0.28 2.57
CA LYS A 81 58.97 1.22 2.00
C LYS A 81 58.80 2.42 2.92
N ILE A 82 59.01 3.61 2.37
CA ILE A 82 58.80 4.88 3.06
C ILE A 82 57.69 5.64 2.33
N LYS A 83 56.56 5.86 3.01
CA LYS A 83 55.48 6.73 2.55
C LYS A 83 55.64 8.08 3.22
N TRP A 84 55.59 9.16 2.44
CA TRP A 84 55.72 10.54 2.94
C TRP A 84 54.36 11.17 3.24
N ASN A 85 54.29 11.91 4.35
CA ASN A 85 53.17 12.74 4.72
C ASN A 85 53.21 14.05 3.92
N SER A 86 52.21 14.30 3.09
CA SER A 86 52.15 15.50 2.24
C SER A 86 51.82 16.80 2.99
N LEU A 87 51.39 16.74 4.25
CA LEU A 87 51.13 17.92 5.08
C LEU A 87 52.41 18.45 5.76
N PHE A 88 53.35 17.55 6.10
CA PHE A 88 54.53 17.93 6.90
C PHE A 88 55.87 17.60 6.25
N GLY A 89 55.88 16.87 5.12
CA GLY A 89 57.10 16.47 4.42
C GLY A 89 57.97 15.50 5.23
N THR A 90 57.38 14.76 6.17
CA THR A 90 58.03 13.73 7.01
C THR A 90 57.47 12.35 6.68
N PRO A 91 58.13 11.24 7.06
CA PRO A 91 57.56 9.91 6.83
C PRO A 91 56.24 9.71 7.56
N SER A 92 55.20 9.30 6.83
CA SER A 92 53.94 8.82 7.42
C SER A 92 53.97 7.35 7.81
N MET A 93 54.80 6.57 7.10
CA MET A 93 54.97 5.14 7.34
C MET A 93 56.33 4.69 6.82
N ILE A 94 57.01 3.89 7.63
CA ILE A 94 58.24 3.19 7.31
C ILE A 94 58.00 1.74 7.72
N VAL A 95 58.09 0.85 6.76
CA VAL A 95 57.86 -0.59 6.96
C VAL A 95 58.76 -1.37 6.01
N LYS A 96 59.00 -2.65 6.31
CA LYS A 96 59.70 -3.56 5.42
C LYS A 96 58.74 -4.64 4.94
N ASP A 97 58.76 -4.95 3.65
CA ASP A 97 57.88 -5.96 3.04
C ASP A 97 57.97 -7.32 3.72
N GLN A 98 59.18 -7.70 4.16
CA GLN A 98 59.42 -8.90 4.96
C GLN A 98 60.46 -8.61 6.06
N GLY A 99 60.14 -8.99 7.30
CA GLY A 99 61.03 -8.87 8.45
C GLY A 99 60.90 -7.54 9.21
N TYR A 100 62.01 -7.07 9.78
CA TYR A 100 62.07 -5.92 10.68
C TYR A 100 63.03 -4.85 10.14
N LEU A 101 62.84 -3.61 10.58
CA LEU A 101 63.69 -2.46 10.25
C LEU A 101 65.03 -2.47 10.99
N THR A 102 65.14 -3.23 12.08
CA THR A 102 66.34 -3.31 12.92
C THR A 102 66.67 -4.75 13.31
N GLU A 103 67.92 -4.95 13.75
CA GLU A 103 68.32 -6.14 14.48
C GLU A 103 67.74 -6.17 15.90
N ALA A 104 67.91 -7.31 16.60
CA ALA A 104 67.41 -7.50 17.96
C ALA A 104 68.14 -6.60 18.97
N SER A 105 67.43 -6.19 20.02
CA SER A 105 67.96 -5.36 21.11
C SER A 105 67.41 -5.85 22.45
N ASN A 106 68.24 -5.78 23.50
CA ASN A 106 67.83 -6.12 24.87
C ASN A 106 67.34 -4.89 25.68
N LYS A 107 67.32 -3.71 25.07
CA LYS A 107 66.78 -2.49 25.67
C LYS A 107 65.25 -2.56 25.73
N ASN A 108 64.65 -1.78 26.62
CA ASN A 108 63.18 -1.69 26.68
C ASN A 108 62.63 -1.00 25.41
N ALA A 109 61.36 -1.26 25.08
CA ALA A 109 60.74 -0.80 23.84
C ALA A 109 60.79 0.73 23.65
N GLU A 110 60.67 1.53 24.72
CA GLU A 110 60.76 2.99 24.61
C GLU A 110 62.17 3.42 24.23
N THR A 111 63.19 2.87 24.88
CA THR A 111 64.59 3.18 24.58
C THR A 111 64.95 2.73 23.17
N VAL A 112 64.54 1.52 22.74
CA VAL A 112 64.73 1.06 21.35
C VAL A 112 64.10 2.04 20.36
N ALA A 113 62.86 2.45 20.62
CA ALA A 113 62.14 3.34 19.74
C ALA A 113 62.75 4.74 19.68
N ARG A 114 63.16 5.30 20.83
CA ARG A 114 63.75 6.63 20.91
C ARG A 114 65.15 6.67 20.29
N ASP A 115 66.01 5.70 20.61
CA ASP A 115 67.35 5.59 20.03
C ASP A 115 67.28 5.53 18.50
N TRP A 116 66.36 4.71 17.96
CA TRP A 116 66.19 4.60 16.51
C TRP A 116 65.69 5.91 15.88
N LEU A 117 64.76 6.61 16.53
CA LEU A 117 64.29 7.91 16.05
C LEU A 117 65.40 8.97 16.11
N GLU A 118 66.30 8.94 17.10
CA GLU A 118 67.45 9.84 17.22
C GLU A 118 68.49 9.57 16.13
N GLU A 119 68.83 8.30 15.90
CA GLU A 119 69.74 7.87 14.83
C GLU A 119 69.20 8.26 13.44
N ASN A 120 67.88 8.26 13.27
CA ASN A 120 67.19 8.59 12.03
C ASN A 120 66.55 9.99 12.04
N ALA A 121 66.96 10.89 12.94
CA ALA A 121 66.30 12.20 13.11
C ALA A 121 66.28 13.04 11.82
N ALA A 122 67.34 12.93 11.01
CA ALA A 122 67.45 13.57 9.70
C ALA A 122 66.34 13.17 8.72
N LEU A 123 65.78 11.95 8.84
CA LEU A 123 64.67 11.46 8.02
C LEU A 123 63.37 12.22 8.31
N PHE A 124 63.16 12.60 9.56
CA PHE A 124 62.02 13.39 10.03
C PHE A 124 62.26 14.91 9.93
N GLY A 125 63.43 15.33 9.45
CA GLY A 125 63.78 16.74 9.28
C GLY A 125 63.94 17.49 10.61
N VAL A 126 64.29 16.78 11.68
CA VAL A 126 64.48 17.30 13.04
C VAL A 126 65.86 16.92 13.59
N LYS A 127 66.27 17.52 14.70
CA LYS A 127 67.52 17.19 15.41
C LYS A 127 67.29 16.06 16.41
N ALA A 128 68.33 15.29 16.72
CA ALA A 128 68.26 14.27 17.78
C ALA A 128 67.81 14.85 19.14
N SER A 129 68.24 16.07 19.47
CA SER A 129 67.78 16.78 20.68
C SER A 129 66.27 17.05 20.71
N GLU A 130 65.62 17.13 19.55
CA GLU A 130 64.17 17.34 19.45
C GLU A 130 63.40 16.01 19.60
N ILE A 131 64.01 14.90 19.16
CA ILE A 131 63.50 13.54 19.43
C ILE A 131 63.55 13.23 20.94
N ALA A 132 64.61 13.66 21.63
CA ALA A 132 64.75 13.50 23.07
C ALA A 132 63.60 14.18 23.84
N ASN A 133 63.07 15.30 23.31
CA ASN A 133 61.97 16.06 23.90
C ASN A 133 60.57 15.51 23.57
N LEU A 134 60.46 14.44 22.79
CA LEU A 134 59.18 13.82 22.51
C LEU A 134 58.57 13.20 23.76
N LYS A 135 57.32 13.55 24.04
CA LYS A 135 56.56 13.01 25.18
C LYS A 135 55.97 11.66 24.83
N VAL A 136 56.19 10.65 25.66
CA VAL A 136 55.51 9.36 25.54
C VAL A 136 54.07 9.51 26.00
N THR A 137 53.12 9.21 25.11
CA THR A 137 51.68 9.28 25.41
C THR A 137 51.08 7.90 25.61
N ARG A 138 51.65 6.86 24.97
CA ARG A 138 51.27 5.46 25.17
C ARG A 138 52.49 4.57 25.02
N ASN A 139 52.63 3.61 25.93
CA ASN A 139 53.62 2.55 25.87
C ASN A 139 53.02 1.33 26.57
N TYR A 140 52.61 0.32 25.80
CA TYR A 140 51.92 -0.85 26.33
C TYR A 140 52.18 -2.09 25.47
N ALA A 141 52.27 -3.26 26.10
CA ALA A 141 52.35 -4.53 25.40
C ALA A 141 50.95 -4.92 24.90
N MET A 142 50.84 -5.25 23.61
CA MET A 142 49.62 -5.79 23.02
C MET A 142 49.45 -7.25 23.45
N LYS A 143 48.32 -7.54 24.10
CA LYS A 143 48.01 -8.88 24.60
C LYS A 143 47.95 -9.86 23.42
N GLY A 144 48.70 -10.95 23.50
CA GLY A 144 48.68 -12.06 22.53
C GLY A 144 49.63 -11.95 21.33
N THR A 145 50.30 -10.80 21.09
CA THR A 145 51.12 -10.61 19.88
C THR A 145 52.62 -10.43 20.15
N GLY A 146 53.01 -10.09 21.38
CA GLY A 146 54.39 -9.75 21.73
C GLY A 146 54.88 -8.42 21.12
N LEU A 147 53.97 -7.60 20.59
CA LEU A 147 54.26 -6.27 20.05
C LEU A 147 54.00 -5.19 21.11
N GLN A 148 54.86 -4.19 21.19
CA GLN A 148 54.77 -3.07 22.11
C GLN A 148 54.93 -1.76 21.31
N PRO A 149 53.81 -1.15 20.88
CA PRO A 149 53.84 0.16 20.24
C PRO A 149 54.17 1.25 21.27
N VAL A 150 55.16 2.08 20.93
CA VAL A 150 55.51 3.29 21.69
C VAL A 150 55.06 4.49 20.90
N THR A 151 54.12 5.26 21.46
CA THR A 151 53.56 6.46 20.84
C THR A 151 54.15 7.71 21.48
N PHE A 152 54.84 8.48 20.66
CA PHE A 152 55.42 9.76 21.00
C PHE A 152 54.58 10.91 20.42
N GLN A 153 54.52 12.01 21.15
CA GLN A 153 53.86 13.25 20.76
C GLN A 153 54.87 14.41 20.83
N GLN A 154 54.95 15.19 19.76
CA GLN A 154 55.71 16.44 19.74
C GLN A 154 55.09 17.43 20.71
N THR A 155 55.97 18.15 21.40
CA THR A 155 55.61 19.27 22.25
C THR A 155 56.36 20.50 21.78
N PHE A 156 55.71 21.65 21.87
CA PHE A 156 56.27 22.95 21.53
C PHE A 156 56.08 23.82 22.77
N ASP A 157 57.20 24.28 23.34
CA ASP A 157 57.24 24.94 24.65
C ASP A 157 56.50 24.16 25.76
N GLY A 158 56.64 22.82 25.73
CA GLY A 158 56.00 21.91 26.69
C GLY A 158 54.52 21.63 26.45
N ILE A 159 53.92 22.21 25.40
CA ILE A 159 52.49 22.04 25.06
C ILE A 159 52.36 21.02 23.92
N GLU A 160 51.46 20.05 24.10
CA GLU A 160 51.21 18.97 23.13
C GLU A 160 50.62 19.51 21.82
N SER A 161 51.11 19.00 20.69
CA SER A 161 50.46 19.25 19.40
C SER A 161 49.21 18.40 19.20
N VAL A 162 48.22 18.96 18.51
CA VAL A 162 46.93 18.29 18.24
C VAL A 162 46.79 17.99 16.76
N TYR A 163 46.21 16.82 16.44
CA TYR A 163 46.01 16.31 15.09
C TYR A 163 47.24 16.27 14.17
N GLY A 164 48.43 16.34 14.76
CA GLY A 164 49.74 16.35 14.10
C GLY A 164 50.84 16.14 15.13
N GLY A 165 52.05 15.80 14.69
CA GLY A 165 53.20 15.69 15.59
C GLY A 165 53.35 14.34 16.30
N ARG A 166 52.69 13.29 15.82
CA ARG A 166 52.76 11.96 16.44
C ARG A 166 53.71 11.04 15.69
N VAL A 167 54.45 10.20 16.42
CA VAL A 167 55.17 9.06 15.85
C VAL A 167 54.98 7.82 16.73
N ILE A 168 54.72 6.70 16.09
CA ILE A 168 54.47 5.40 16.71
C ILE A 168 55.53 4.45 16.19
N VAL A 169 56.28 3.83 17.11
CA VAL A 169 57.28 2.82 16.79
C VAL A 169 56.81 1.49 17.36
N ALA A 170 56.59 0.51 16.49
CA ALA A 170 56.13 -0.83 16.87
C ALA A 170 57.34 -1.74 17.15
N VAL A 171 57.64 -1.99 18.42
CA VAL A 171 58.78 -2.82 18.84
C VAL A 171 58.28 -4.21 19.23
N ASN A 172 58.89 -5.28 18.74
CA ASN A 172 58.51 -6.65 19.10
C ASN A 172 59.22 -7.11 20.39
N LYS A 173 58.89 -8.32 20.87
CA LYS A 173 59.45 -8.90 22.11
C LYS A 173 60.97 -9.14 22.07
N GLU A 174 61.57 -9.23 20.89
CA GLU A 174 63.03 -9.33 20.69
C GLU A 174 63.72 -7.96 20.53
N GLY A 175 62.98 -6.85 20.71
CA GLY A 175 63.52 -5.51 20.56
C GLY A 175 63.74 -5.07 19.11
N LYS A 176 63.11 -5.73 18.13
CA LYS A 176 63.15 -5.36 16.71
C LYS A 176 62.02 -4.42 16.34
N ILE A 177 62.28 -3.45 15.48
CA ILE A 177 61.25 -2.51 15.01
C ILE A 177 60.53 -3.07 13.80
N LEU A 178 59.22 -3.29 13.92
CA LEU A 178 58.35 -3.77 12.85
C LEU A 178 57.96 -2.65 11.88
N SER A 179 57.56 -1.50 12.43
CA SER A 179 57.16 -0.34 11.65
C SER A 179 57.31 0.95 12.44
N VAL A 180 57.45 2.06 11.72
CA VAL A 180 57.37 3.42 12.26
C VAL A 180 56.32 4.19 11.48
N THR A 181 55.27 4.65 12.15
CA THR A 181 54.18 5.40 11.53
C THR A 181 54.00 6.73 12.22
N GLY A 182 53.54 7.77 11.51
CA GLY A 182 53.41 9.08 12.14
C GLY A 182 52.97 10.20 11.22
N ASN A 183 52.99 11.40 11.77
CA ASN A 183 52.72 12.65 11.08
C ASN A 183 53.47 13.80 11.78
N MET A 184 54.75 13.55 12.09
CA MET A 184 55.60 14.54 12.73
C MET A 184 55.79 15.79 11.88
N SER A 185 55.93 16.94 12.53
CA SER A 185 56.36 18.17 11.89
C SER A 185 57.88 18.30 11.91
N ARG A 186 58.42 18.94 10.86
CA ARG A 186 59.79 19.46 10.83
C ARG A 186 59.95 20.76 11.63
N SER A 187 58.84 21.44 11.91
CA SER A 187 58.87 22.68 12.70
C SER A 187 59.20 22.36 14.15
N THR A 188 59.88 23.29 14.83
CA THR A 188 60.48 23.05 16.15
C THR A 188 60.12 24.11 17.20
N SER A 189 59.53 25.23 16.79
CA SER A 189 59.11 26.33 17.67
C SER A 189 57.73 26.86 17.29
N LEU A 190 57.12 27.55 18.25
CA LEU A 190 55.92 28.34 17.99
C LEU A 190 56.25 29.54 17.11
N VAL A 191 55.29 29.94 16.27
CA VAL A 191 55.41 31.14 15.43
C VAL A 191 54.73 32.37 16.06
N ASP A 192 54.03 32.21 17.18
CA ASP A 192 53.27 33.26 17.86
C ASP A 192 53.04 32.95 19.36
N ASN A 193 52.35 33.85 20.08
CA ASN A 193 52.05 33.74 21.53
C ASN A 193 50.59 33.35 21.83
N PHE A 194 50.33 32.91 23.08
CA PHE A 194 48.97 32.72 23.59
C PHE A 194 48.40 34.06 24.09
N ASP A 195 47.77 34.82 23.19
CA ASP A 195 47.18 36.12 23.52
C ASP A 195 45.74 35.99 24.05
N LEU A 196 45.01 34.95 23.65
CA LEU A 196 43.69 34.61 24.17
C LEU A 196 43.78 33.77 25.44
N THR A 197 42.81 33.97 26.34
CA THR A 197 42.51 33.07 27.46
C THR A 197 41.62 31.90 27.03
N SER A 198 41.52 30.84 27.86
CA SER A 198 40.61 29.71 27.60
C SER A 198 39.14 30.14 27.56
N LYS A 199 38.77 31.17 28.32
CA LYS A 199 37.43 31.79 28.28
C LYS A 199 37.16 32.47 26.95
N GLU A 200 38.11 33.24 26.44
CA GLU A 200 37.97 33.93 25.15
C GLU A 200 37.96 32.93 23.99
N ALA A 201 38.76 31.87 24.04
CA ALA A 201 38.73 30.80 23.06
C ALA A 201 37.39 30.05 23.02
N LEU A 202 36.78 29.76 24.18
CA LEU A 202 35.41 29.18 24.24
C LEU A 202 34.39 30.13 23.64
N SER A 203 34.48 31.42 23.98
CA SER A 203 33.57 32.44 23.45
C SER A 203 33.67 32.53 21.92
N LYS A 204 34.90 32.48 21.38
CA LYS A 204 35.15 32.47 19.93
C LYS A 204 34.60 31.22 19.25
N ALA A 205 34.76 30.04 19.84
CA ALA A 205 34.18 28.82 19.30
C ALA A 205 32.65 28.89 19.22
N ILE A 206 31.99 29.41 20.26
CA ILE A 206 30.53 29.57 20.28
C ILE A 206 30.07 30.63 19.28
N GLU A 207 30.74 31.79 19.21
CA GLU A 207 30.46 32.85 18.23
C GLU A 207 30.54 32.33 16.78
N LEU A 208 31.54 31.49 16.49
CA LEU A 208 31.76 30.93 15.16
C LEU A 208 30.78 29.81 14.79
N GLN A 209 30.33 29.00 15.76
CA GLN A 209 29.44 27.87 15.48
C GLN A 209 27.97 28.24 15.61
N SER A 210 27.62 29.04 16.62
CA SER A 210 26.25 29.30 17.02
C SER A 210 26.11 30.77 17.46
N PRO A 211 26.20 31.74 16.53
CA PRO A 211 26.24 33.17 16.84
C PRO A 211 24.97 33.69 17.54
N SER A 212 23.87 32.93 17.49
CA SER A 212 22.62 33.22 18.18
C SER A 212 22.63 32.84 19.67
N ILE A 213 23.62 32.06 20.13
CA ILE A 213 23.72 31.64 21.53
C ILE A 213 24.43 32.72 22.36
N SER A 214 23.70 33.33 23.29
CA SER A 214 24.28 34.20 24.32
C SER A 214 24.77 33.36 25.50
N TYR A 215 26.07 33.06 25.53
CA TYR A 215 26.72 32.30 26.61
C TYR A 215 27.86 33.11 27.24
N THR A 216 27.88 33.20 28.57
CA THR A 216 28.99 33.82 29.32
C THR A 216 29.83 32.74 30.00
N PRO A 217 31.05 32.44 29.53
CA PRO A 217 31.82 31.36 30.13
C PRO A 217 32.17 31.63 31.59
N ASN A 218 31.77 30.68 32.44
CA ASN A 218 32.08 30.64 33.87
C ASN A 218 32.94 29.42 34.18
N LEU A 219 34.22 29.64 34.49
CA LEU A 219 35.18 28.59 34.84
C LEU A 219 34.82 28.01 36.21
N ILE A 220 34.52 26.72 36.27
CA ILE A 220 34.07 26.04 37.49
C ILE A 220 35.03 24.97 38.00
N ASP A 221 35.92 24.45 37.15
CA ASP A 221 36.89 23.43 37.54
C ASP A 221 38.07 23.35 36.55
N THR A 222 39.13 22.63 36.93
CA THR A 222 40.21 22.19 36.03
C THR A 222 40.41 20.68 36.16
N GLU A 223 40.03 19.93 35.13
CA GLU A 223 40.09 18.46 35.09
C GLU A 223 41.18 18.00 34.10
N LYS A 224 42.26 17.36 34.60
CA LYS A 224 43.31 16.78 33.73
C LYS A 224 43.86 17.77 32.67
N ALA A 225 44.10 19.01 33.11
CA ALA A 225 44.53 20.15 32.29
C ALA A 225 43.50 20.68 31.26
N TRP A 226 42.21 20.36 31.45
CA TRP A 226 41.10 21.03 30.80
C TRP A 226 40.45 22.02 31.76
N ASP A 227 40.31 23.26 31.33
CA ASP A 227 39.46 24.25 31.97
C ASP A 227 38.00 23.89 31.68
N VAL A 228 37.19 23.71 32.73
CA VAL A 228 35.81 23.25 32.65
C VAL A 228 34.88 24.42 32.94
N PHE A 229 33.98 24.70 32.01
CA PHE A 229 33.03 25.80 32.11
C PHE A 229 31.62 25.27 32.37
N ALA A 230 30.83 26.02 33.14
CA ALA A 230 29.44 25.68 33.47
C ALA A 230 28.58 25.54 32.19
N ALA A 231 27.56 24.69 32.25
CA ALA A 231 26.67 24.44 31.12
C ALA A 231 25.83 25.68 30.76
N ASP A 232 25.30 26.39 31.76
CA ASP A 232 24.38 27.52 31.60
C ASP A 232 23.24 27.18 30.60
N VAL A 233 23.20 27.82 29.43
CA VAL A 233 22.22 27.57 28.36
C VAL A 233 22.54 26.34 27.48
N LEU A 234 23.71 25.73 27.65
CA LEU A 234 24.16 24.56 26.90
C LEU A 234 23.79 23.26 27.65
N PRO A 235 23.65 22.11 26.96
CA PRO A 235 23.17 20.86 27.57
C PRO A 235 24.15 20.25 28.60
N THR A 236 25.42 20.66 28.59
CA THR A 236 26.44 20.12 29.50
C THR A 236 27.62 21.08 29.68
N LYS A 237 28.53 20.72 30.59
CA LYS A 237 29.78 21.46 30.86
C LYS A 237 30.68 21.46 29.62
N GLN A 238 31.22 22.63 29.29
CA GLN A 238 32.13 22.82 28.16
C GLN A 238 33.58 22.70 28.63
N ARG A 239 34.51 22.31 27.75
CA ARG A 239 35.92 22.09 28.14
C ARG A 239 36.89 22.72 27.16
N VAL A 240 37.90 23.41 27.69
CA VAL A 240 38.96 24.04 26.89
C VAL A 240 40.33 23.63 27.39
N LYS A 241 41.28 23.35 26.49
CA LYS A 241 42.66 22.99 26.85
C LYS A 241 43.68 23.61 25.91
N LYS A 242 44.78 24.13 26.47
CA LYS A 242 45.93 24.59 25.69
C LYS A 242 46.49 23.47 24.81
N ALA A 243 46.78 23.82 23.57
CA ALA A 243 47.28 22.95 22.54
C ALA A 243 48.18 23.71 21.57
N THR A 244 48.84 23.00 20.68
CA THR A 244 49.54 23.60 19.54
C THR A 244 49.06 22.95 18.26
N PHE A 245 48.95 23.72 17.19
CA PHE A 245 48.44 23.24 15.90
C PHE A 245 49.50 23.47 14.82
N ILE A 246 49.92 22.40 14.16
CA ILE A 246 50.99 22.45 13.18
C ILE A 246 50.39 22.86 11.83
N THR A 247 50.90 23.93 11.23
CA THR A 247 50.53 24.39 9.88
C THR A 247 51.74 24.37 8.94
N ASP A 248 51.52 24.62 7.65
CA ASP A 248 52.59 24.80 6.65
C ASP A 248 53.48 26.01 6.93
N LYS A 249 52.91 27.05 7.58
CA LYS A 249 53.59 28.29 7.99
C LYS A 249 54.30 28.19 9.35
N GLY A 250 54.22 27.04 10.02
CA GLY A 250 54.83 26.78 11.33
C GLY A 250 53.82 26.36 12.41
N VAL A 251 54.27 26.24 13.66
CA VAL A 251 53.41 25.76 14.76
C VAL A 251 52.70 26.91 15.45
N ARG A 252 51.37 26.91 15.40
CA ARG A 252 50.52 27.94 15.99
C ARG A 252 50.18 27.58 17.45
N PRO A 253 50.22 28.53 18.39
CA PRO A 253 49.61 28.35 19.71
C PRO A 253 48.08 28.24 19.54
N ALA A 254 47.42 27.33 20.24
CA ALA A 254 46.00 27.06 20.03
C ALA A 254 45.27 26.56 21.30
N TYR A 255 43.95 26.56 21.25
CA TYR A 255 43.07 25.95 22.24
C TYR A 255 42.22 24.87 21.59
N ARG A 256 42.15 23.68 22.20
CA ARG A 256 41.10 22.70 21.91
C ARG A 256 39.86 23.09 22.70
N VAL A 257 38.73 23.18 22.04
CA VAL A 257 37.42 23.44 22.61
C VAL A 257 36.54 22.23 22.33
N LEU A 258 36.09 21.55 23.38
CA LEU A 258 35.02 20.57 23.30
C LEU A 258 33.71 21.33 23.50
N PHE A 259 33.01 21.55 22.40
CA PHE A 259 31.76 22.30 22.35
C PHE A 259 30.60 21.35 22.10
N ILE A 260 29.74 21.18 23.11
CA ILE A 260 28.50 20.40 22.99
C ILE A 260 27.35 21.38 22.89
N GLU A 261 26.80 21.49 21.68
CA GLU A 261 25.71 22.41 21.35
C GLU A 261 24.35 21.80 21.72
N LYS A 262 24.12 20.54 21.32
CA LYS A 262 22.94 19.73 21.65
C LYS A 262 23.35 18.31 22.04
N LEU A 263 22.42 17.52 22.56
CA LEU A 263 22.71 16.13 22.96
C LEU A 263 23.17 15.23 21.80
N ASN A 264 22.77 15.55 20.57
CA ASN A 264 23.16 14.88 19.32
C ASN A 264 24.09 15.72 18.43
N GLU A 265 24.54 16.89 18.87
CA GLU A 265 25.43 17.79 18.12
C GLU A 265 26.59 18.24 19.02
N GLY A 266 27.76 17.62 18.82
CA GLY A 266 28.96 17.89 19.59
C GLY A 266 30.20 17.95 18.71
N TYR A 267 31.05 18.93 18.96
CA TYR A 267 32.23 19.24 18.15
C TYR A 267 33.50 19.31 19.00
N GLU A 268 34.61 18.93 18.40
CA GLU A 268 35.93 19.31 18.86
C GLU A 268 36.53 20.32 17.87
N ILE A 269 36.83 21.51 18.39
CA ILE A 269 37.24 22.68 17.62
C ILE A 269 38.63 23.11 18.11
N VAL A 270 39.51 23.52 17.19
CA VAL A 270 40.81 24.12 17.53
C VAL A 270 40.77 25.59 17.16
N ILE A 271 40.93 26.46 18.16
CA ILE A 271 40.96 27.92 18.00
C ILE A 271 42.40 28.40 18.12
N ASP A 272 42.86 29.22 17.18
CA ASP A 272 44.16 29.87 17.22
C ASP A 272 44.24 30.83 18.42
N ALA A 273 45.27 30.66 19.25
CA ALA A 273 45.37 31.39 20.51
C ALA A 273 45.88 32.83 20.34
N ALA A 274 46.37 33.24 19.17
CA ALA A 274 46.77 34.62 18.91
C ALA A 274 45.63 35.41 18.23
N THR A 275 44.94 34.76 17.28
CA THR A 275 44.00 35.42 16.37
C THR A 275 42.53 35.11 16.63
N GLY A 276 42.23 34.00 17.29
CA GLY A 276 40.86 33.50 17.46
C GLY A 276 40.28 32.80 16.23
N GLU A 277 41.06 32.59 15.18
CA GLU A 277 40.63 31.86 13.97
C GLU A 277 40.40 30.37 14.28
N GLN A 278 39.40 29.76 13.62
CA GLN A 278 39.19 28.32 13.68
C GLN A 278 40.20 27.60 12.79
N LEU A 279 41.13 26.86 13.40
CA LEU A 279 42.16 26.09 12.72
C LEU A 279 41.68 24.70 12.30
N TYR A 280 40.75 24.11 13.07
CA TYR A 280 40.24 22.74 12.87
C TYR A 280 38.87 22.54 13.51
N LYS A 281 38.02 21.69 12.93
CA LYS A 281 36.74 21.21 13.49
C LYS A 281 36.51 19.76 13.10
N ARG A 282 36.00 18.94 14.03
CA ARG A 282 35.39 17.62 13.73
C ARG A 282 34.14 17.37 14.58
N SER A 283 33.21 16.57 14.06
CA SER A 283 32.13 15.98 14.84
C SER A 283 32.66 14.99 15.89
N LEU A 284 31.93 14.85 17.00
CA LEU A 284 32.14 13.87 18.06
C LEU A 284 31.08 12.75 18.07
N VAL A 285 30.17 12.72 17.09
CA VAL A 285 29.07 11.72 16.92
C VAL A 285 29.12 11.07 15.52
N ASP A 286 28.81 9.77 15.40
CA ASP A 286 28.78 8.95 14.16
C ASP A 286 27.33 8.52 13.80
N TYR A 287 27.00 8.43 12.49
CA TYR A 287 25.73 7.91 11.96
C TYR A 287 25.77 6.37 11.70
N LEU A 288 24.60 5.69 11.64
CA LEU A 288 24.48 4.23 11.43
C LEU A 288 24.91 3.80 10.01
N ALA A 289 25.62 2.67 9.90
CA ALA A 289 26.00 2.07 8.62
C ALA A 289 24.93 1.05 8.16
N ASP A 290 24.33 1.29 7.00
CA ASP A 290 23.51 0.37 6.17
C ASP A 290 22.40 -0.45 6.88
N PRO A 291 21.31 0.18 7.35
CA PRO A 291 20.16 -0.54 7.92
C PRO A 291 19.45 -1.46 6.91
N GLU A 292 18.92 -2.59 7.40
CA GLU A 292 18.26 -3.64 6.61
C GLU A 292 17.23 -4.46 7.41
N GLY A 293 16.33 -5.17 6.73
CA GLY A 293 15.34 -6.05 7.35
C GLY A 293 14.99 -7.28 6.53
N LEU A 294 14.62 -8.37 7.23
CA LEU A 294 14.23 -9.65 6.63
C LEU A 294 12.70 -9.69 6.39
N ILE A 295 12.28 -9.62 5.13
CA ILE A 295 10.87 -9.39 4.73
C ILE A 295 10.41 -10.33 3.61
N PHE A 296 9.09 -10.41 3.38
CA PHE A 296 8.50 -10.99 2.16
C PHE A 296 8.16 -9.88 1.17
N GLU A 297 8.58 -10.01 -0.09
CA GLU A 297 8.27 -9.02 -1.13
C GLU A 297 6.83 -9.15 -1.64
N ASN A 298 6.23 -10.32 -1.46
CA ASN A 298 4.81 -10.58 -1.70
C ASN A 298 4.22 -11.19 -0.42
N PHE A 299 3.54 -12.35 -0.48
CA PHE A 299 3.07 -13.08 0.70
C PHE A 299 3.83 -14.39 0.96
N PRO A 300 3.84 -14.92 2.19
CA PRO A 300 4.52 -16.17 2.53
C PRO A 300 4.06 -17.34 1.64
N GLY A 301 5.00 -17.98 0.96
CA GLY A 301 4.72 -19.10 0.06
C GLY A 301 4.30 -18.72 -1.37
N ALA A 302 4.20 -17.43 -1.70
CA ALA A 302 4.04 -16.99 -3.10
C ALA A 302 5.17 -17.54 -3.99
N PRO A 303 4.89 -17.93 -5.25
CA PRO A 303 5.92 -18.43 -6.18
C PRO A 303 7.09 -17.46 -6.38
N LYS A 304 6.82 -16.15 -6.30
CA LYS A 304 7.80 -15.06 -6.41
C LYS A 304 7.61 -14.12 -5.23
N GLY A 305 8.70 -13.68 -4.60
CA GLY A 305 8.65 -12.85 -3.39
C GLY A 305 8.17 -13.54 -2.11
N GLY A 306 7.80 -14.83 -2.16
CA GLY A 306 7.23 -15.57 -1.02
C GLY A 306 8.21 -16.30 -0.11
N THR A 307 9.51 -16.02 -0.23
CA THR A 307 10.55 -16.42 0.73
C THR A 307 11.13 -15.17 1.37
N GLN A 308 11.43 -15.21 2.66
CA GLN A 308 12.04 -14.05 3.32
C GLN A 308 13.40 -13.71 2.71
N THR A 309 13.59 -12.44 2.37
CA THR A 309 14.85 -11.90 1.85
C THR A 309 15.24 -10.63 2.61
N VAL A 310 16.54 -10.37 2.70
CA VAL A 310 17.04 -9.16 3.35
C VAL A 310 16.95 -7.99 2.36
N LYS A 311 16.34 -6.88 2.78
CA LYS A 311 16.20 -5.64 2.02
C LYS A 311 16.77 -4.46 2.78
N SER A 312 17.37 -3.54 2.05
CA SER A 312 17.91 -2.30 2.61
C SER A 312 16.78 -1.36 3.06
N PHE A 313 17.01 -0.65 4.16
CA PHE A 313 16.16 0.43 4.67
C PHE A 313 16.77 1.83 4.41
N ASN A 314 17.70 1.93 3.45
CA ASN A 314 18.28 3.19 3.02
C ASN A 314 17.28 4.09 2.28
N GLY A 315 16.19 3.52 1.76
CA GLY A 315 15.17 4.24 1.00
C GLY A 315 15.64 4.81 -0.33
N ASP A 316 14.70 5.33 -1.11
CA ASP A 316 15.02 6.18 -2.25
C ASP A 316 15.55 7.53 -1.72
N PRO A 317 16.77 7.97 -2.08
CA PRO A 317 17.32 9.23 -1.58
C PRO A 317 16.52 10.48 -1.99
N ASN A 318 15.68 10.41 -3.03
CA ASN A 318 14.82 11.53 -3.43
C ASN A 318 13.60 11.67 -2.51
N ALA A 319 12.94 10.56 -2.19
CA ALA A 319 11.76 10.51 -1.35
C ALA A 319 12.10 10.49 0.15
N SER A 320 13.14 9.73 0.49
CA SER A 320 13.60 9.42 1.85
C SER A 320 15.07 9.83 2.04
N PRO A 321 15.41 11.13 2.02
CA PRO A 321 16.80 11.61 2.02
C PRO A 321 17.60 11.24 3.29
N ASN A 322 16.92 10.91 4.39
CA ASN A 322 17.54 10.44 5.64
C ASN A 322 17.47 8.92 5.81
N GLY A 323 17.01 8.19 4.78
CA GLY A 323 16.59 6.80 4.87
C GLY A 323 15.31 6.61 5.67
N TRP A 324 14.92 5.35 5.84
CA TRP A 324 13.63 5.02 6.47
C TRP A 324 13.67 5.05 7.99
N LEU A 325 14.85 5.01 8.62
CA LEU A 325 14.98 4.99 10.08
C LEU A 325 15.39 6.34 10.64
N LEU A 326 14.79 6.75 11.76
CA LEU A 326 15.24 7.90 12.54
C LEU A 326 16.04 7.42 13.77
N PRO A 327 17.39 7.46 13.74
CA PRO A 327 18.21 7.04 14.87
C PRO A 327 18.15 8.03 16.03
N GLY A 328 18.45 7.54 17.24
CA GLY A 328 18.63 8.41 18.41
C GLY A 328 17.35 8.75 19.19
N THR A 329 16.25 8.04 18.95
CA THR A 329 15.08 8.12 19.83
C THR A 329 15.34 7.44 21.18
N PRO A 330 14.58 7.78 22.25
CA PRO A 330 14.63 7.05 23.51
C PRO A 330 14.31 5.54 23.39
N LEU A 331 13.70 5.13 22.28
CA LEU A 331 13.34 3.73 21.98
C LEU A 331 14.52 2.94 21.38
N GLY A 332 15.63 3.60 21.04
CA GLY A 332 16.72 3.02 20.26
C GLY A 332 16.39 3.01 18.75
N ILE A 333 17.08 2.17 18.01
CA ILE A 333 16.82 1.95 16.57
C ILE A 333 15.73 0.90 16.48
N THR A 334 14.58 1.30 15.95
CA THR A 334 13.35 0.51 15.90
C THR A 334 12.61 0.84 14.60
N THR A 335 11.47 0.21 14.32
CA THR A 335 10.59 0.46 13.17
C THR A 335 9.90 1.83 13.26
N PHE A 336 10.71 2.88 13.26
CA PHE A 336 10.31 4.28 13.38
C PHE A 336 11.19 5.16 12.49
N GLY A 337 10.53 5.99 11.68
CA GLY A 337 11.11 6.70 10.56
C GLY A 337 10.45 8.04 10.28
N ASN A 338 10.92 8.71 9.24
CA ASN A 338 10.26 9.90 8.73
C ASN A 338 8.90 9.57 8.12
N ASN A 339 8.77 8.42 7.45
CA ASN A 339 7.57 8.11 6.67
C ASN A 339 6.59 7.24 7.47
N ALA A 340 7.10 6.38 8.36
CA ALA A 340 6.29 5.40 9.09
C ALA A 340 6.71 5.19 10.56
N ASN A 341 5.76 4.79 11.39
CA ASN A 341 5.90 4.40 12.78
C ASN A 341 5.11 3.11 13.04
N THR A 342 5.78 1.96 13.06
CA THR A 342 5.13 0.64 13.06
C THR A 342 5.34 -0.11 14.37
N TYR A 343 4.26 -0.65 14.95
CA TYR A 343 4.25 -1.32 16.25
C TYR A 343 3.01 -2.20 16.43
N ALA A 344 3.02 -3.10 17.41
CA ALA A 344 1.89 -3.98 17.71
C ALA A 344 0.70 -3.22 18.31
N ASN A 345 -0.52 -3.58 17.90
CA ASN A 345 -1.75 -2.92 18.32
C ASN A 345 -2.83 -3.91 18.81
N TRP A 346 -2.49 -4.80 19.74
CA TRP A 346 -3.32 -5.96 20.04
C TRP A 346 -4.62 -5.66 20.80
N SER A 347 -4.63 -4.63 21.66
CA SER A 347 -5.77 -4.34 22.55
C SER A 347 -6.90 -3.55 21.88
N ASN A 348 -6.64 -2.92 20.75
CA ASN A 348 -7.58 -2.08 20.04
C ASN A 348 -7.55 -2.41 18.54
N PHE A 349 -8.71 -2.65 17.94
CA PHE A 349 -8.77 -2.99 16.52
C PHE A 349 -8.82 -1.74 15.63
N ILE A 350 -9.39 -0.61 16.08
CA ILE A 350 -9.69 0.54 15.22
C ILE A 350 -8.76 1.75 15.43
N ALA A 351 -8.18 1.89 16.62
CA ALA A 351 -7.40 3.06 16.98
C ALA A 351 -5.98 2.69 17.46
N PRO A 352 -5.00 3.58 17.27
CA PRO A 352 -3.65 3.44 17.81
C PRO A 352 -3.64 3.23 19.33
N ALA A 353 -3.02 2.14 19.76
CA ALA A 353 -2.75 1.78 21.15
C ALA A 353 -1.37 1.09 21.24
N ASP A 354 -0.97 0.62 22.43
CA ASP A 354 0.11 -0.38 22.61
C ASP A 354 1.50 -0.09 22.00
N GLN A 355 1.85 1.19 21.81
CA GLN A 355 3.09 1.62 21.14
C GLN A 355 4.40 1.02 21.69
N ALA A 356 4.40 0.42 22.87
CA ALA A 356 5.58 -0.18 23.49
C ALA A 356 6.12 -1.43 22.77
N VAL A 357 5.26 -2.24 22.15
CA VAL A 357 5.66 -3.54 21.59
C VAL A 357 6.10 -3.38 20.14
N ARG A 358 7.41 -3.44 19.90
CA ARG A 358 8.06 -3.30 18.59
C ARG A 358 9.50 -3.84 18.63
N PRO A 359 10.11 -4.21 17.49
CA PRO A 359 11.49 -4.68 17.46
C PRO A 359 12.49 -3.55 17.74
N VAL A 360 13.58 -3.84 18.46
CA VAL A 360 14.74 -2.93 18.61
C VAL A 360 15.97 -3.61 18.03
N ALA A 361 16.63 -2.95 17.08
CA ALA A 361 17.81 -3.45 16.36
C ALA A 361 18.93 -2.41 16.43
N PRO A 362 19.80 -2.44 17.46
CA PRO A 362 20.82 -1.41 17.70
C PRO A 362 21.85 -1.19 16.57
N LEU A 363 21.97 -2.16 15.66
CA LEU A 363 22.85 -2.09 14.48
C LEU A 363 22.08 -1.79 13.19
N GLY A 364 20.75 -1.62 13.25
CA GLY A 364 19.91 -1.49 12.06
C GLY A 364 19.59 -2.81 11.35
N GLU A 365 19.94 -3.96 11.94
CA GLU A 365 19.71 -5.29 11.37
C GLU A 365 18.40 -5.93 11.88
N PHE A 366 17.28 -5.74 11.17
CA PHE A 366 15.96 -6.29 11.53
C PHE A 366 15.74 -7.71 10.97
N SER A 367 16.57 -8.66 11.41
CA SER A 367 16.55 -10.05 10.94
C SER A 367 15.68 -10.99 11.80
N PHE A 368 14.35 -10.89 11.68
CA PHE A 368 13.41 -11.73 12.42
C PHE A 368 12.77 -12.79 11.52
N THR A 369 12.91 -14.07 11.88
CA THR A 369 12.34 -15.19 11.13
C THR A 369 10.85 -15.34 11.40
N PHE A 370 10.07 -15.43 10.32
CA PHE A 370 8.65 -15.76 10.35
C PHE A 370 8.43 -17.23 10.71
N LYS A 371 7.64 -17.49 11.75
CA LYS A 371 7.32 -18.81 12.28
C LYS A 371 5.98 -19.34 11.80
N ASP A 372 5.10 -18.49 11.26
CA ASP A 372 3.74 -18.87 10.85
C ASP A 372 2.93 -19.45 12.02
N SER A 373 3.10 -18.85 13.21
CA SER A 373 2.55 -19.39 14.46
C SER A 373 1.03 -19.36 14.49
N TRP A 374 0.39 -18.30 13.97
CA TRP A 374 -1.07 -18.17 13.92
C TRP A 374 -1.72 -19.33 13.13
N ASN A 375 -1.21 -19.59 11.92
CA ASN A 375 -1.66 -20.69 11.08
C ASN A 375 -1.36 -22.07 11.69
N LYS A 376 -0.12 -22.32 12.13
CA LYS A 376 0.29 -23.62 12.69
C LYS A 376 -0.46 -24.02 13.95
N THR A 377 -0.88 -23.03 14.73
CA THR A 377 -1.66 -23.25 15.96
C THR A 377 -3.17 -23.15 15.74
N LYS A 378 -3.62 -22.81 14.52
CA LYS A 378 -5.03 -22.61 14.15
C LYS A 378 -5.72 -21.57 15.03
N GLY A 379 -5.12 -20.38 15.11
CA GLY A 379 -5.72 -19.24 15.81
C GLY A 379 -5.58 -19.27 17.34
N GLN A 380 -4.52 -19.90 17.87
CA GLN A 380 -4.37 -19.99 19.33
C GLN A 380 -4.10 -18.62 19.96
N THR A 381 -5.01 -18.16 20.82
CA THR A 381 -4.90 -16.88 21.56
C THR A 381 -4.31 -17.02 22.97
N VAL A 382 -4.23 -18.25 23.53
CA VAL A 382 -3.65 -18.52 24.86
C VAL A 382 -2.80 -19.81 24.87
N PRO A 383 -1.47 -19.72 25.10
CA PRO A 383 -0.66 -18.50 24.96
C PRO A 383 -0.83 -17.87 23.55
N PRO A 384 -0.69 -16.55 23.41
CA PRO A 384 -0.97 -15.86 22.14
C PRO A 384 0.07 -16.21 21.08
N SER A 385 -0.33 -17.03 20.11
CA SER A 385 0.56 -17.48 19.03
C SER A 385 0.98 -16.36 18.10
N TYR A 386 0.15 -15.34 17.89
CA TYR A 386 0.47 -14.16 17.07
C TYR A 386 1.69 -13.37 17.61
N ALA A 387 1.91 -13.39 18.93
CA ALA A 387 3.05 -12.71 19.56
C ALA A 387 4.40 -13.32 19.17
N ASP A 388 4.43 -14.56 18.66
CA ASP A 388 5.67 -15.20 18.22
C ASP A 388 6.28 -14.55 16.97
N ASP A 389 5.46 -13.89 16.16
CA ASP A 389 5.79 -13.32 14.84
C ASP A 389 5.80 -11.79 14.83
N VAL A 390 5.45 -11.13 15.95
CA VAL A 390 5.27 -9.66 16.03
C VAL A 390 6.47 -8.84 15.52
N ASN A 391 7.71 -9.28 15.77
CA ASN A 391 8.90 -8.58 15.29
C ASN A 391 9.08 -8.73 13.77
N SER A 392 8.75 -9.90 13.22
CA SER A 392 8.77 -10.14 11.78
C SER A 392 7.65 -9.34 11.09
N ALA A 393 6.44 -9.35 11.66
CA ALA A 393 5.29 -8.60 11.16
C ALA A 393 5.56 -7.09 11.17
N SER A 394 6.08 -6.55 12.29
CA SER A 394 6.46 -5.13 12.38
C SER A 394 7.53 -4.72 11.37
N THR A 395 8.51 -5.58 11.13
CA THR A 395 9.56 -5.33 10.13
C THR A 395 8.99 -5.35 8.70
N ASN A 396 8.09 -6.29 8.41
CA ASN A 396 7.46 -6.46 7.10
C ASN A 396 6.52 -5.29 6.76
N LEU A 397 5.61 -4.93 7.67
CA LEU A 397 4.70 -3.79 7.47
C LEU A 397 5.47 -2.47 7.36
N PHE A 398 6.51 -2.27 8.18
CA PHE A 398 7.38 -1.08 8.09
C PHE A 398 8.07 -0.97 6.72
N TYR A 399 8.59 -2.08 6.19
CA TYR A 399 9.19 -2.11 4.85
C TYR A 399 8.17 -1.70 3.78
N HIS A 400 6.98 -2.31 3.77
CA HIS A 400 5.98 -2.06 2.73
C HIS A 400 5.39 -0.64 2.78
N HIS A 401 5.14 -0.08 3.97
CA HIS A 401 4.73 1.33 4.10
C HIS A 401 5.78 2.30 3.56
N ASN A 402 7.07 2.09 3.84
CA ASN A 402 8.12 2.96 3.32
C ASN A 402 8.37 2.75 1.82
N LEU A 403 8.22 1.53 1.32
CA LEU A 403 8.29 1.23 -0.11
C LEU A 403 7.20 1.98 -0.89
N PHE A 404 5.97 1.95 -0.39
CA PHE A 404 4.84 2.63 -1.05
C PHE A 404 4.87 4.14 -0.89
N HIS A 405 5.42 4.66 0.22
CA HIS A 405 5.80 6.07 0.33
C HIS A 405 6.72 6.48 -0.84
N ASP A 406 7.85 5.79 -1.00
CA ASP A 406 8.85 6.14 -2.02
C ASP A 406 8.32 5.92 -3.44
N TYR A 407 7.49 4.90 -3.67
CA TYR A 407 6.83 4.65 -4.95
C TYR A 407 5.89 5.80 -5.34
N PHE A 408 4.97 6.22 -4.46
CA PHE A 408 4.06 7.31 -4.76
C PHE A 408 4.75 8.68 -4.80
N TYR A 409 5.78 8.90 -3.99
CA TYR A 409 6.61 10.10 -4.08
C TYR A 409 7.17 10.31 -5.49
N ASN A 410 7.69 9.22 -6.09
CA ASN A 410 8.25 9.25 -7.44
C ASN A 410 7.21 9.41 -8.55
N LEU A 411 5.93 9.13 -8.28
CA LEU A 411 4.83 9.39 -9.22
C LEU A 411 4.27 10.82 -9.08
N GLY A 412 4.51 11.50 -7.95
CA GLY A 412 4.13 12.89 -7.74
C GLY A 412 3.48 13.21 -6.40
N TRP A 413 3.26 12.22 -5.53
CA TRP A 413 2.71 12.44 -4.19
C TRP A 413 3.79 12.88 -3.19
N VAL A 414 4.15 14.16 -3.32
CA VAL A 414 5.21 14.83 -2.56
C VAL A 414 4.67 15.59 -1.36
N GLU A 415 5.55 16.23 -0.59
CA GLU A 415 5.21 16.94 0.65
C GLU A 415 4.12 18.02 0.45
N GLY A 416 4.21 18.81 -0.62
CA GLY A 416 3.21 19.83 -0.94
C GLY A 416 1.84 19.27 -1.37
N ALA A 417 1.78 17.98 -1.69
CA ALA A 417 0.56 17.26 -2.05
C ALA A 417 -0.02 16.46 -0.87
N GLY A 418 0.47 16.71 0.35
CA GLY A 418 -0.04 16.09 1.58
C GLY A 418 0.33 14.61 1.70
N ASN A 419 1.58 14.25 1.39
CA ASN A 419 2.10 12.91 1.66
C ASN A 419 2.35 12.69 3.17
N LEU A 420 2.73 11.47 3.56
CA LEU A 420 2.83 11.08 4.97
C LEU A 420 4.27 11.17 5.48
N GLN A 421 4.62 12.29 6.13
CA GLN A 421 5.99 12.55 6.60
C GLN A 421 6.04 13.28 7.95
N LEU A 422 6.88 12.81 8.87
CA LEU A 422 7.18 13.50 10.12
C LEU A 422 7.83 14.88 9.88
N SER A 423 8.73 14.96 8.90
CA SER A 423 9.40 16.18 8.47
C SER A 423 9.29 16.33 6.96
N ASN A 424 8.86 17.52 6.51
CA ASN A 424 8.73 17.87 5.09
C ASN A 424 9.95 18.62 4.54
N PHE A 425 11.01 18.77 5.34
CA PHE A 425 12.27 19.40 4.92
C PHE A 425 12.11 20.82 4.32
N GLY A 426 11.04 21.52 4.67
CA GLY A 426 10.72 22.85 4.14
C GLY A 426 10.19 22.85 2.69
N LYS A 427 9.78 21.70 2.13
CA LYS A 427 9.29 21.56 0.75
C LYS A 427 7.79 21.85 0.55
N GLY A 428 7.04 22.15 1.61
CA GLY A 428 5.60 22.41 1.56
C GLY A 428 4.79 21.42 2.38
N GLY A 429 3.46 21.58 2.37
CA GLY A 429 2.53 20.76 3.17
C GLY A 429 2.69 20.93 4.68
N LEU A 430 1.95 20.12 5.43
CA LEU A 430 1.99 20.04 6.88
C LEU A 430 2.66 18.72 7.29
N GLY A 431 3.91 18.79 7.75
CA GLY A 431 4.57 17.61 8.29
C GLY A 431 4.07 17.25 9.68
N GLY A 432 4.53 16.12 10.20
CA GLY A 432 4.15 15.60 11.51
C GLY A 432 3.24 14.37 11.43
N ASP A 433 3.06 13.81 10.25
CA ASP A 433 1.99 12.87 9.92
C ASP A 433 2.47 11.56 9.29
N ALA A 434 3.67 11.11 9.67
CA ALA A 434 4.15 9.76 9.36
C ALA A 434 3.08 8.70 9.69
N ILE A 435 2.87 7.75 8.77
CA ILE A 435 1.84 6.71 8.95
C ILE A 435 2.10 5.89 10.20
N LEU A 436 1.06 5.59 10.98
CA LEU A 436 1.14 4.60 12.05
C LEU A 436 0.77 3.22 11.50
N GLY A 437 1.71 2.28 11.50
CA GLY A 437 1.46 0.89 11.13
C GLY A 437 1.04 0.08 12.36
N LEU A 438 -0.20 -0.35 12.40
CA LEU A 438 -0.80 -1.06 13.53
C LEU A 438 -0.79 -2.57 13.25
N VAL A 439 0.28 -3.22 13.74
CA VAL A 439 0.57 -4.64 13.52
C VAL A 439 -0.38 -5.51 14.34
N GLN A 440 -0.98 -6.51 13.71
CA GLN A 440 -1.90 -7.47 14.32
C GLN A 440 -3.00 -6.75 15.13
N ALA A 441 -3.58 -5.71 14.54
CA ALA A 441 -4.54 -4.84 15.19
C ALA A 441 -5.73 -5.66 15.72
N GLY A 442 -6.08 -5.45 16.99
CA GLY A 442 -7.16 -6.20 17.64
C GLY A 442 -6.88 -7.69 17.86
N ALA A 443 -5.64 -8.18 17.74
CA ALA A 443 -5.33 -9.60 17.96
C ALA A 443 -5.81 -10.15 19.31
N ALA A 444 -5.82 -9.31 20.36
CA ALA A 444 -6.31 -9.70 21.69
C ALA A 444 -7.80 -9.39 21.92
N SER A 445 -8.36 -8.35 21.28
CA SER A 445 -9.71 -7.84 21.58
C SER A 445 -10.76 -8.15 20.51
N GLY A 446 -10.34 -8.34 19.26
CA GLY A 446 -11.21 -8.37 18.09
C GLY A 446 -11.65 -9.77 17.63
N GLY A 447 -11.32 -10.83 18.39
CA GLY A 447 -11.74 -12.20 18.08
C GLY A 447 -13.17 -12.51 18.53
N ALA A 448 -13.48 -13.81 18.68
CA ALA A 448 -14.79 -14.27 19.15
C ALA A 448 -15.26 -13.57 20.45
N PRO A 449 -16.57 -13.27 20.61
CA PRO A 449 -17.67 -13.67 19.73
C PRO A 449 -18.03 -12.69 18.61
N THR A 450 -17.49 -11.47 18.62
CA THR A 450 -17.92 -10.39 17.69
C THR A 450 -17.07 -10.30 16.43
N TYR A 451 -15.82 -10.79 16.45
CA TYR A 451 -14.91 -10.83 15.30
C TYR A 451 -14.62 -9.45 14.66
N THR A 452 -14.79 -8.36 15.41
CA THR A 452 -14.64 -6.96 14.94
C THR A 452 -13.20 -6.56 14.59
N GLY A 453 -12.19 -7.36 14.95
CA GLY A 453 -10.78 -7.17 14.58
C GLY A 453 -10.18 -8.44 14.00
N ARG A 454 -10.93 -9.09 13.10
CA ARG A 454 -10.54 -10.27 12.32
C ARG A 454 -10.96 -10.10 10.87
N ASP A 455 -10.27 -10.83 9.99
CA ASP A 455 -10.64 -11.01 8.59
C ASP A 455 -10.88 -9.72 7.80
N ASN A 456 -10.06 -8.70 8.10
CA ASN A 456 -10.09 -7.42 7.41
C ASN A 456 -8.73 -6.70 7.53
N ALA A 457 -8.65 -5.53 6.92
CA ALA A 457 -7.67 -4.49 7.19
C ALA A 457 -8.37 -3.14 7.05
N TYR A 458 -7.69 -2.04 7.39
CA TYR A 458 -8.21 -0.70 7.10
C TYR A 458 -7.09 0.34 7.06
N MET A 459 -7.42 1.48 6.46
CA MET A 459 -6.72 2.74 6.56
C MET A 459 -7.67 3.80 7.11
N LEU A 460 -7.19 4.56 8.09
CA LEU A 460 -7.84 5.78 8.53
C LEU A 460 -6.95 6.96 8.16
N THR A 461 -7.38 7.69 7.13
CA THR A 461 -6.67 8.85 6.60
C THR A 461 -7.22 10.13 7.21
N LEU A 462 -6.37 10.88 7.90
CA LEU A 462 -6.70 12.18 8.47
C LEU A 462 -6.14 13.31 7.60
N PRO A 463 -6.62 14.57 7.75
CA PRO A 463 -6.09 15.72 7.02
C PRO A 463 -4.57 15.89 7.15
N ASP A 464 -3.97 16.62 6.21
CA ASP A 464 -2.54 16.92 6.17
C ASP A 464 -2.00 17.43 7.52
N GLY A 465 -0.86 16.91 7.96
CA GLY A 465 -0.27 17.23 9.26
C GLY A 465 -0.83 16.47 10.47
N ILE A 466 -1.80 15.57 10.27
CA ILE A 466 -2.26 14.63 11.29
C ILE A 466 -1.96 13.19 10.85
N PRO A 467 -1.23 12.39 11.66
CA PRO A 467 -0.88 11.01 11.30
C PRO A 467 -2.11 10.18 10.89
N ALA A 468 -2.05 9.62 9.68
CA ALA A 468 -2.91 8.51 9.27
C ALA A 468 -2.44 7.20 9.92
N TRP A 469 -3.31 6.19 9.98
CA TRP A 469 -2.91 4.86 10.44
C TRP A 469 -3.57 3.74 9.66
N SER A 470 -2.84 2.66 9.46
CA SER A 470 -3.34 1.44 8.84
C SER A 470 -3.23 0.26 9.79
N GLY A 471 -4.31 -0.51 9.91
CA GLY A 471 -4.40 -1.68 10.76
C GLY A 471 -4.51 -2.97 9.98
N MET A 472 -3.56 -3.88 10.21
CA MET A 472 -3.56 -5.23 9.63
C MET A 472 -4.15 -6.21 10.63
N PHE A 473 -5.18 -6.97 10.26
CA PHE A 473 -5.76 -7.99 11.14
C PHE A 473 -5.15 -9.37 10.94
N LEU A 474 -5.36 -10.21 11.96
CA LEU A 474 -5.29 -11.64 11.82
C LEU A 474 -6.55 -12.15 11.11
N TRP A 475 -6.38 -13.12 10.23
CA TRP A 475 -7.45 -13.77 9.47
C TRP A 475 -7.68 -15.18 10.00
N GLU A 476 -8.93 -15.63 10.04
CA GLU A 476 -9.35 -16.96 10.47
C GLU A 476 -10.71 -17.39 9.85
N PRO A 477 -10.98 -18.70 9.70
CA PRO A 477 -12.30 -19.14 9.25
C PRO A 477 -13.40 -18.85 10.30
N ILE A 478 -14.38 -18.03 9.93
CA ILE A 478 -15.63 -17.75 10.65
C ILE A 478 -16.79 -18.48 9.96
N ALA A 479 -17.32 -19.51 10.62
CA ALA A 479 -18.37 -20.36 10.06
C ALA A 479 -19.62 -19.58 9.63
N GLY A 480 -20.02 -19.76 8.37
CA GLY A 480 -21.22 -19.14 7.80
C GLY A 480 -21.11 -17.61 7.64
N ALA A 481 -19.90 -17.06 7.61
CA ALA A 481 -19.60 -15.65 7.34
C ALA A 481 -18.36 -15.48 6.43
N PHE A 482 -17.24 -16.12 6.76
CA PHE A 482 -15.98 -16.01 6.01
C PHE A 482 -15.12 -17.27 6.19
N GLU A 483 -14.89 -18.07 5.15
CA GLU A 483 -14.19 -19.36 5.21
C GLU A 483 -12.73 -19.30 4.71
N GLY A 484 -12.03 -18.21 5.03
CA GLY A 484 -10.63 -17.99 4.67
C GLY A 484 -9.63 -18.89 5.39
N SER A 485 -8.37 -18.46 5.39
CA SER A 485 -7.25 -19.18 6.00
C SER A 485 -6.86 -18.53 7.33
N TYR A 486 -6.27 -19.31 8.24
CA TYR A 486 -5.53 -18.72 9.35
C TYR A 486 -4.29 -18.05 8.78
N ALA A 487 -4.28 -16.72 8.73
CA ALA A 487 -3.20 -15.93 8.13
C ALA A 487 -2.98 -14.64 8.92
N ASP A 488 -1.79 -14.07 8.82
CA ASP A 488 -1.47 -12.76 9.42
C ASP A 488 -1.37 -11.72 8.29
N GLY A 489 -2.29 -10.73 8.30
CA GLY A 489 -2.44 -9.74 7.25
C GLY A 489 -1.21 -8.84 7.08
N ASP A 490 -0.37 -8.72 8.11
CA ASP A 490 0.91 -7.99 8.08
C ASP A 490 1.92 -8.57 7.06
N PHE A 491 1.60 -9.70 6.45
CA PHE A 491 2.42 -10.36 5.43
C PHE A 491 1.78 -10.44 4.04
N ASP A 492 0.57 -9.92 3.81
CA ASP A 492 0.00 -9.83 2.45
C ASP A 492 0.30 -8.46 1.84
N ALA A 493 1.34 -8.40 1.00
CA ALA A 493 1.74 -7.16 0.34
C ALA A 493 0.59 -6.49 -0.43
N GLY A 494 -0.29 -7.27 -1.07
CA GLY A 494 -1.42 -6.72 -1.83
C GLY A 494 -2.41 -5.96 -0.94
N ILE A 495 -2.70 -6.48 0.25
CA ILE A 495 -3.57 -5.81 1.23
C ILE A 495 -2.89 -4.57 1.80
N ILE A 496 -1.60 -4.65 2.15
CA ILE A 496 -0.87 -3.48 2.66
C ILE A 496 -0.85 -2.33 1.63
N TYR A 497 -0.69 -2.68 0.35
CA TYR A 497 -0.68 -1.70 -0.75
C TYR A 497 -2.07 -1.11 -1.01
N HIS A 498 -3.12 -1.93 -0.91
CA HIS A 498 -4.51 -1.47 -0.94
C HIS A 498 -4.75 -0.42 0.14
N GLU A 499 -4.45 -0.75 1.40
CA GLU A 499 -4.67 0.18 2.51
C GLU A 499 -3.84 1.46 2.36
N TYR A 500 -2.56 1.36 1.97
CA TYR A 500 -1.72 2.54 1.76
C TYR A 500 -2.27 3.47 0.66
N SER A 501 -2.95 2.91 -0.34
CA SER A 501 -3.54 3.68 -1.43
C SER A 501 -4.78 4.46 -1.02
N HIS A 502 -5.51 4.06 0.02
CA HIS A 502 -6.54 4.91 0.62
C HIS A 502 -5.95 6.23 1.15
N ALA A 503 -4.74 6.20 1.72
CA ALA A 503 -4.10 7.44 2.16
C ALA A 503 -3.80 8.38 0.98
N LEU A 504 -3.34 7.82 -0.14
CA LEU A 504 -3.14 8.58 -1.38
C LEU A 504 -4.46 9.19 -1.88
N SER A 505 -5.49 8.36 -2.10
CA SER A 505 -6.74 8.82 -2.72
C SER A 505 -7.47 9.82 -1.84
N THR A 506 -7.56 9.57 -0.52
CA THR A 506 -8.22 10.50 0.40
C THR A 506 -7.47 11.82 0.49
N ARG A 507 -6.13 11.85 0.51
CA ARG A 507 -5.36 13.11 0.56
C ARG A 507 -5.41 13.91 -0.74
N LEU A 508 -5.43 13.24 -1.90
CA LEU A 508 -5.35 13.90 -3.20
C LEU A 508 -6.72 14.34 -3.74
N VAL A 509 -7.75 13.51 -3.63
CA VAL A 509 -9.05 13.84 -4.23
C VAL A 509 -9.65 15.05 -3.54
N ALA A 510 -9.84 16.11 -4.32
CA ALA A 510 -10.30 17.41 -3.84
C ALA A 510 -9.51 17.96 -2.62
N GLY A 511 -8.24 17.58 -2.47
CA GLY A 511 -7.36 18.08 -1.42
C GLY A 511 -7.67 17.61 0.01
N GLY A 512 -8.28 16.43 0.19
CA GLY A 512 -8.48 15.84 1.52
C GLY A 512 -9.91 15.85 2.07
N GLU A 513 -10.86 16.41 1.32
CA GLU A 513 -12.23 16.69 1.79
C GLU A 513 -13.30 15.96 0.95
N ALA A 514 -12.99 14.75 0.46
CA ALA A 514 -13.87 13.96 -0.40
C ALA A 514 -13.82 12.45 -0.11
N LEU A 515 -14.56 11.67 -0.91
CA LEU A 515 -14.69 10.21 -0.88
C LEU A 515 -15.75 9.67 0.12
N GLY A 516 -16.72 10.49 0.52
CA GLY A 516 -17.83 10.09 1.38
C GLY A 516 -19.09 9.60 0.66
N SER A 517 -19.25 9.95 -0.61
CA SER A 517 -20.37 9.51 -1.46
C SER A 517 -20.15 8.12 -2.02
N HIS A 518 -21.22 7.41 -2.38
CA HIS A 518 -21.17 6.00 -2.78
C HIS A 518 -20.11 5.68 -3.84
N GLN A 519 -20.22 6.24 -5.05
CA GLN A 519 -19.27 6.00 -6.14
C GLN A 519 -17.86 6.47 -5.81
N SER A 520 -17.72 7.56 -5.06
CA SER A 520 -16.40 8.08 -4.69
C SER A 520 -15.67 7.16 -3.69
N GLY A 521 -16.39 6.64 -2.69
CA GLY A 521 -15.90 5.62 -1.77
C GLY A 521 -15.55 4.32 -2.52
N SER A 522 -16.41 3.90 -3.46
CA SER A 522 -16.11 2.78 -4.36
C SER A 522 -14.83 2.99 -5.17
N MET A 523 -14.59 4.19 -5.69
CA MET A 523 -13.32 4.48 -6.37
C MET A 523 -12.14 4.41 -5.40
N GLY A 524 -12.31 4.84 -4.14
CA GLY A 524 -11.37 4.62 -3.03
C GLY A 524 -10.89 3.17 -2.95
N GLU A 525 -11.83 2.25 -2.81
CA GLU A 525 -11.61 0.79 -2.81
C GLU A 525 -10.92 0.32 -4.11
N GLY A 526 -11.43 0.79 -5.26
CA GLY A 526 -10.94 0.40 -6.58
C GLY A 526 -9.50 0.86 -6.86
N TRP A 527 -9.09 2.04 -6.40
CA TRP A 527 -7.70 2.49 -6.50
C TRP A 527 -6.76 1.65 -5.62
N GLY A 528 -7.21 1.24 -4.44
CA GLY A 528 -6.45 0.34 -3.57
C GLY A 528 -6.13 -0.98 -4.26
N ASP A 529 -7.16 -1.63 -4.82
CA ASP A 529 -7.01 -2.86 -5.59
C ASP A 529 -6.11 -2.63 -6.81
N TRP A 530 -6.35 -1.56 -7.58
CA TRP A 530 -5.62 -1.28 -8.80
C TRP A 530 -4.14 -1.02 -8.55
N TYR A 531 -3.75 -0.12 -7.64
CA TYR A 531 -2.35 0.20 -7.37
C TYR A 531 -1.61 -1.01 -6.76
N GLY A 532 -2.23 -1.72 -5.83
CA GLY A 532 -1.63 -2.90 -5.21
C GLY A 532 -1.34 -3.99 -6.25
N MET A 533 -2.33 -4.33 -7.07
CA MET A 533 -2.17 -5.37 -8.10
C MET A 533 -1.29 -4.91 -9.25
N HIS A 534 -1.39 -3.64 -9.68
CA HIS A 534 -0.52 -3.05 -10.69
C HIS A 534 0.95 -3.18 -10.28
N TYR A 535 1.30 -2.74 -9.07
CA TYR A 535 2.67 -2.79 -8.58
C TYR A 535 3.20 -4.23 -8.54
N LEU A 536 2.41 -5.18 -8.03
CA LEU A 536 2.81 -6.58 -7.94
C LEU A 536 3.02 -7.21 -9.32
N LEU A 537 2.17 -6.93 -10.31
CA LEU A 537 2.31 -7.48 -11.67
C LEU A 537 3.45 -6.82 -12.45
N LYS A 538 3.58 -5.50 -12.36
CA LYS A 538 4.66 -4.73 -12.99
C LYS A 538 6.03 -5.22 -12.52
N ASN A 539 6.18 -5.49 -11.22
CA ASN A 539 7.41 -6.02 -10.62
C ASN A 539 7.52 -7.55 -10.71
N GLY A 540 6.57 -8.22 -11.37
CA GLY A 540 6.58 -9.67 -11.59
C GLY A 540 6.49 -10.49 -10.31
N LEU A 541 5.88 -9.95 -9.24
CA LEU A 541 5.66 -10.62 -7.96
C LEU A 541 4.39 -11.47 -7.94
N GLN A 542 3.44 -11.18 -8.85
CA GLN A 542 2.28 -12.02 -9.15
C GLN A 542 2.14 -12.20 -10.66
N ASP A 543 1.49 -13.30 -11.06
CA ASP A 543 1.18 -13.60 -12.47
C ASP A 543 -0.26 -13.20 -12.85
N LYS A 544 -1.15 -13.07 -11.86
CA LYS A 544 -2.53 -12.59 -11.98
C LYS A 544 -2.83 -11.55 -10.90
N PRO A 545 -3.63 -10.51 -11.17
CA PRO A 545 -3.98 -9.45 -10.23
C PRO A 545 -5.05 -9.93 -9.23
N VAL A 546 -4.65 -10.77 -8.27
CA VAL A 546 -5.57 -11.37 -7.27
C VAL A 546 -5.39 -10.72 -5.91
N VAL A 547 -6.45 -10.07 -5.43
CA VAL A 547 -6.47 -9.35 -4.15
C VAL A 547 -6.72 -10.31 -2.98
N GLY A 548 -5.82 -10.35 -2.00
CA GLY A 548 -6.00 -11.13 -0.77
C GLY A 548 -5.97 -12.65 -0.96
N GLY A 549 -5.26 -13.16 -1.98
CA GLY A 549 -5.21 -14.60 -2.27
C GLY A 549 -4.65 -15.43 -1.10
N TYR A 550 -3.69 -14.89 -0.34
CA TYR A 550 -3.09 -15.55 0.82
C TYR A 550 -4.08 -15.70 1.98
N VAL A 551 -4.73 -14.60 2.37
CA VAL A 551 -5.63 -14.60 3.53
C VAL A 551 -6.94 -15.35 3.28
N THR A 552 -7.42 -15.36 2.03
CA THR A 552 -8.62 -16.13 1.64
C THR A 552 -8.33 -17.60 1.35
N GLY A 553 -7.09 -17.93 1.00
CA GLY A 553 -6.73 -19.24 0.45
C GLY A 553 -7.30 -19.48 -0.96
N ASN A 554 -7.66 -18.42 -1.68
CA ASN A 554 -8.17 -18.46 -3.05
C ASN A 554 -7.22 -17.68 -3.98
N MET A 555 -6.36 -18.38 -4.72
CA MET A 555 -5.42 -17.77 -5.65
C MET A 555 -6.01 -17.52 -7.05
N GLU A 556 -7.29 -17.82 -7.27
CA GLU A 556 -7.99 -17.58 -8.55
C GLU A 556 -8.69 -16.22 -8.55
N SER A 557 -9.46 -15.90 -7.51
CA SER A 557 -10.20 -14.63 -7.40
C SER A 557 -9.95 -13.88 -6.09
N GLY A 558 -9.36 -14.52 -5.08
CA GLY A 558 -9.08 -13.86 -3.80
C GLY A 558 -10.33 -13.52 -3.02
N ILE A 559 -10.42 -12.28 -2.52
CA ILE A 559 -11.57 -11.77 -1.76
C ILE A 559 -12.68 -11.20 -2.67
N ARG A 560 -12.33 -10.84 -3.91
CA ARG A 560 -13.24 -10.33 -4.93
C ARG A 560 -13.92 -11.49 -5.67
N SER A 561 -14.94 -11.17 -6.48
CA SER A 561 -15.64 -12.18 -7.29
C SER A 561 -14.80 -12.67 -8.47
N TYR A 562 -13.92 -11.80 -9.01
CA TYR A 562 -12.99 -12.10 -10.09
C TYR A 562 -11.62 -11.47 -9.81
N ALA A 563 -10.57 -11.99 -10.42
CA ALA A 563 -9.32 -11.23 -10.57
C ALA A 563 -9.56 -10.02 -11.48
N LEU A 564 -8.79 -8.93 -11.31
CA LEU A 564 -9.03 -7.68 -12.06
C LEU A 564 -8.95 -7.86 -13.59
N ASP A 565 -8.14 -8.80 -14.08
CA ASP A 565 -7.98 -9.11 -15.50
C ASP A 565 -9.10 -9.99 -16.09
N ASP A 566 -9.78 -10.76 -15.25
CA ASP A 566 -10.89 -11.65 -15.63
C ASP A 566 -12.27 -11.00 -15.38
N SER A 567 -12.31 -9.82 -14.77
CA SER A 567 -13.55 -9.15 -14.38
C SER A 567 -14.40 -8.69 -15.59
N PRO A 568 -15.69 -9.08 -15.68
CA PRO A 568 -16.59 -8.68 -16.75
C PRO A 568 -17.28 -7.33 -16.51
N TYR A 569 -17.00 -6.66 -15.39
CA TYR A 569 -17.78 -5.51 -14.94
C TYR A 569 -17.65 -4.27 -15.83
N ASN A 570 -18.69 -3.47 -15.83
CA ASN A 570 -18.80 -2.20 -16.52
C ASN A 570 -19.63 -1.22 -15.68
N TYR A 571 -19.67 0.04 -16.10
CA TYR A 571 -20.32 1.10 -15.33
C TYR A 571 -21.81 0.88 -15.05
N GLY A 572 -22.52 0.14 -15.93
CA GLY A 572 -23.92 -0.23 -15.69
C GLY A 572 -24.10 -1.26 -14.58
N ASP A 573 -23.03 -1.84 -14.04
CA ASP A 573 -23.11 -2.85 -12.99
C ASP A 573 -23.13 -2.25 -11.57
N ILE A 574 -23.19 -0.92 -11.37
CA ILE A 574 -23.28 -0.35 -10.01
C ILE A 574 -24.49 -0.95 -9.27
N GLY A 575 -24.24 -1.56 -8.12
CA GLY A 575 -25.24 -2.24 -7.30
C GLY A 575 -25.51 -3.71 -7.64
N TYR A 576 -24.81 -4.29 -8.62
CA TYR A 576 -25.02 -5.66 -9.10
C TYR A 576 -24.84 -6.74 -8.01
N ASP A 577 -23.86 -6.57 -7.11
CA ASP A 577 -23.42 -7.63 -6.19
C ASP A 577 -24.52 -8.02 -5.20
N VAL A 578 -24.34 -9.17 -4.56
CA VAL A 578 -25.30 -9.78 -3.62
C VAL A 578 -25.66 -8.92 -2.41
N GLY A 579 -24.86 -7.88 -2.12
CA GLY A 579 -25.13 -6.89 -1.07
C GLY A 579 -26.00 -5.71 -1.54
N GLY A 580 -26.21 -5.55 -2.85
CA GLY A 580 -26.66 -4.28 -3.42
C GLY A 580 -25.51 -3.28 -3.54
N PRO A 581 -25.80 -1.97 -3.67
CA PRO A 581 -24.80 -0.91 -3.65
C PRO A 581 -23.95 -0.98 -2.38
N GLU A 582 -22.66 -1.24 -2.55
CA GLU A 582 -21.69 -1.34 -1.46
C GLU A 582 -20.29 -0.96 -1.99
N VAL A 583 -19.53 -0.16 -1.23
CA VAL A 583 -18.32 0.48 -1.75
C VAL A 583 -17.25 -0.53 -2.18
N HIS A 584 -17.06 -1.63 -1.47
CA HIS A 584 -16.06 -2.63 -1.86
C HIS A 584 -16.52 -3.38 -3.11
N SER A 585 -17.80 -3.76 -3.20
CA SER A 585 -18.34 -4.46 -4.38
C SER A 585 -18.36 -3.59 -5.63
N ASP A 586 -18.78 -2.33 -5.52
CA ASP A 586 -18.77 -1.40 -6.65
C ASP A 586 -17.37 -0.84 -6.95
N GLY A 587 -16.44 -0.94 -6.00
CA GLY A 587 -15.02 -0.65 -6.22
C GLY A 587 -14.35 -1.64 -7.18
N ASP A 588 -14.82 -2.89 -7.22
CA ASP A 588 -14.37 -3.89 -8.21
C ASP A 588 -14.65 -3.42 -9.65
N ILE A 589 -15.72 -2.65 -9.85
CA ILE A 589 -16.10 -2.07 -11.16
C ILE A 589 -15.05 -1.03 -11.57
N TRP A 590 -14.71 -0.10 -10.67
CA TRP A 590 -13.70 0.92 -10.95
C TRP A 590 -12.31 0.31 -11.17
N ALA A 591 -11.91 -0.65 -10.35
CA ALA A 591 -10.66 -1.38 -10.53
C ALA A 591 -10.59 -2.07 -11.90
N ALA A 592 -11.67 -2.72 -12.33
CA ALA A 592 -11.77 -3.37 -13.65
C ALA A 592 -11.72 -2.35 -14.82
N ILE A 593 -12.37 -1.18 -14.67
CA ILE A 593 -12.29 -0.09 -15.63
C ILE A 593 -10.85 0.40 -15.78
N LEU A 594 -10.16 0.70 -14.68
CA LEU A 594 -8.76 1.15 -14.72
C LEU A 594 -7.82 0.06 -15.20
N TRP A 595 -8.14 -1.22 -14.96
CA TRP A 595 -7.40 -2.33 -15.53
C TRP A 595 -7.54 -2.39 -17.06
N GLN A 596 -8.75 -2.17 -17.59
CA GLN A 596 -8.97 -2.04 -19.03
C GLN A 596 -8.19 -0.87 -19.64
N VAL A 597 -8.18 0.30 -18.97
CA VAL A 597 -7.38 1.46 -19.39
C VAL A 597 -5.90 1.10 -19.47
N ARG A 598 -5.36 0.43 -18.44
CA ARG A 598 -3.98 -0.04 -18.43
C ARG A 598 -3.69 -0.98 -19.60
N GLU A 599 -4.54 -1.98 -19.85
CA GLU A 599 -4.32 -2.96 -20.93
C GLU A 599 -4.40 -2.32 -22.32
N GLU A 600 -5.34 -1.40 -22.57
CA GLU A 600 -5.43 -0.66 -23.85
C GLU A 600 -4.18 0.20 -24.09
N LEU A 601 -3.66 0.87 -23.04
CA LEU A 601 -2.42 1.64 -23.14
C LEU A 601 -1.21 0.72 -23.38
N ILE A 602 -1.15 -0.45 -22.75
CA ILE A 602 -0.09 -1.45 -22.98
C ILE A 602 -0.16 -2.00 -24.40
N GLU A 603 -1.35 -2.31 -24.91
CA GLU A 603 -1.54 -2.79 -26.27
C GLU A 603 -1.07 -1.75 -27.29
N THR A 604 -1.39 -0.47 -27.04
CA THR A 604 -1.12 0.63 -27.96
C THR A 604 0.34 1.11 -27.93
N TYR A 605 0.91 1.29 -26.74
CA TYR A 605 2.22 1.93 -26.54
C TYR A 605 3.32 0.96 -26.05
N GLY A 606 2.95 -0.28 -25.77
CA GLY A 606 3.86 -1.29 -25.23
C GLY A 606 3.94 -1.25 -23.71
N LYS A 607 4.33 -2.38 -23.10
CA LYS A 607 4.19 -2.62 -21.65
C LYS A 607 4.77 -1.52 -20.76
N THR A 608 6.05 -1.19 -20.91
CA THR A 608 6.72 -0.23 -20.01
C THR A 608 6.15 1.18 -20.11
N GLU A 609 5.86 1.65 -21.32
CA GLU A 609 5.31 2.98 -21.56
C GLU A 609 3.84 3.03 -21.14
N GLY A 610 3.02 2.06 -21.54
CA GLY A 610 1.60 1.98 -21.18
C GLY A 610 1.36 1.85 -19.67
N GLU A 611 2.16 1.07 -18.95
CA GLU A 611 2.11 1.00 -17.48
C GLU A 611 2.42 2.36 -16.85
N SER A 612 3.46 3.05 -17.34
CA SER A 612 3.85 4.36 -16.82
C SER A 612 2.82 5.45 -17.12
N ILE A 613 2.21 5.44 -18.31
CA ILE A 613 1.14 6.37 -18.67
C ILE A 613 -0.05 6.15 -17.72
N ALA A 614 -0.48 4.90 -17.51
CA ALA A 614 -1.60 4.60 -16.65
C ALA A 614 -1.37 5.06 -15.20
N GLU A 615 -0.19 4.79 -14.61
CA GLU A 615 0.16 5.22 -13.25
C GLU A 615 0.08 6.74 -13.08
N HIS A 616 0.67 7.50 -14.02
CA HIS A 616 0.67 8.96 -13.92
C HIS A 616 -0.71 9.56 -14.16
N LEU A 617 -1.46 9.09 -15.15
CA LEU A 617 -2.77 9.67 -15.45
C LEU A 617 -3.78 9.43 -14.33
N VAL A 618 -3.76 8.24 -13.71
CA VAL A 618 -4.61 7.93 -12.55
C VAL A 618 -4.23 8.80 -11.34
N MET A 619 -2.94 9.02 -11.07
CA MET A 619 -2.51 9.89 -9.97
C MET A 619 -2.82 11.37 -10.22
N ASP A 620 -2.54 11.87 -11.43
CA ASP A 620 -2.73 13.29 -11.78
C ASP A 620 -4.20 13.71 -11.82
N ALA A 621 -5.11 12.77 -12.06
CA ALA A 621 -6.54 13.03 -12.11
C ALA A 621 -7.14 13.37 -10.74
N MET A 622 -6.64 12.73 -9.68
CA MET A 622 -7.17 12.89 -8.32
C MET A 622 -7.24 14.36 -7.86
N PRO A 623 -6.17 15.17 -7.93
CA PRO A 623 -6.21 16.57 -7.46
C PRO A 623 -7.02 17.52 -8.35
N ILE A 624 -7.34 17.14 -9.59
CA ILE A 624 -8.11 17.98 -10.52
C ILE A 624 -9.57 17.54 -10.67
N SER A 625 -9.98 16.51 -9.94
CA SER A 625 -11.36 16.05 -9.85
C SER A 625 -12.23 17.01 -9.04
N VAL A 626 -13.55 16.94 -9.26
CA VAL A 626 -14.54 17.55 -8.35
C VAL A 626 -14.54 16.82 -7.00
N PRO A 627 -14.97 17.49 -5.89
CA PRO A 627 -15.29 16.81 -4.64
C PRO A 627 -16.43 15.81 -4.85
N GLU A 628 -16.41 14.70 -4.11
CA GLU A 628 -17.41 13.63 -4.22
C GLU A 628 -17.70 13.16 -5.67
N PRO A 629 -16.64 12.83 -6.44
CA PRO A 629 -16.80 12.56 -7.86
C PRO A 629 -17.57 11.26 -8.12
N SER A 630 -18.38 11.26 -9.18
CA SER A 630 -18.80 10.03 -9.84
C SER A 630 -17.64 9.40 -10.62
N MET A 631 -17.76 8.13 -11.03
CA MET A 631 -16.78 7.51 -11.94
C MET A 631 -16.72 8.23 -13.29
N GLU A 632 -17.83 8.86 -13.72
CA GLU A 632 -17.90 9.70 -14.90
C GLU A 632 -17.03 10.97 -14.78
N ASP A 633 -17.10 11.64 -13.63
CA ASP A 633 -16.27 12.81 -13.33
C ASP A 633 -14.79 12.43 -13.32
N MET A 634 -14.44 11.32 -12.68
CA MET A 634 -13.06 10.86 -12.57
C MET A 634 -12.47 10.41 -13.91
N ARG A 635 -13.25 9.72 -14.76
CA ARG A 635 -12.87 9.48 -16.17
C ARG A 635 -12.48 10.78 -16.85
N THR A 636 -13.32 11.81 -16.70
CA THR A 636 -13.11 13.12 -17.32
C THR A 636 -11.82 13.77 -16.80
N ALA A 637 -11.52 13.65 -15.51
CA ALA A 637 -10.27 14.10 -14.91
C ALA A 637 -9.04 13.34 -15.45
N ILE A 638 -9.12 12.02 -15.63
CA ILE A 638 -8.04 11.19 -16.22
C ILE A 638 -7.76 11.59 -17.67
N ILE A 639 -8.79 11.87 -18.46
CA ILE A 639 -8.61 12.33 -19.84
C ILE A 639 -8.04 13.76 -19.86
N ALA A 640 -8.43 14.61 -18.90
CA ALA A 640 -7.89 15.97 -18.77
C ALA A 640 -6.40 15.98 -18.39
N SER A 641 -5.96 15.09 -17.50
CA SER A 641 -4.54 15.00 -17.10
C SER A 641 -3.64 14.60 -18.28
N ASP A 642 -4.17 13.86 -19.26
CA ASP A 642 -3.45 13.53 -20.49
C ASP A 642 -3.08 14.76 -21.33
N PHE A 643 -3.96 15.77 -21.38
CA PHE A 643 -3.68 17.02 -22.09
C PHE A 643 -2.55 17.82 -21.45
N GLU A 644 -2.47 17.84 -20.12
CA GLU A 644 -1.41 18.57 -19.42
C GLU A 644 -0.07 17.82 -19.50
N ARG A 645 -0.06 16.52 -19.22
CA ARG A 645 1.19 15.75 -19.16
C ARG A 645 1.74 15.36 -20.52
N TYR A 646 0.86 14.94 -21.43
CA TYR A 646 1.24 14.33 -22.72
C TYR A 646 0.65 15.05 -23.93
N GLY A 647 0.04 16.23 -23.76
CA GLY A 647 -0.51 17.00 -24.87
C GLY A 647 -1.74 16.37 -25.53
N GLY A 648 -2.39 15.40 -24.89
CA GLY A 648 -3.57 14.70 -25.41
C GLY A 648 -3.24 13.57 -26.38
N GLU A 649 -1.99 13.10 -26.40
CA GLU A 649 -1.53 12.04 -27.32
C GLU A 649 -2.27 10.71 -27.11
N HIS A 650 -2.82 10.45 -25.93
CA HIS A 650 -3.48 9.18 -25.59
C HIS A 650 -5.02 9.27 -25.64
N TYR A 651 -5.58 10.41 -26.04
CA TYR A 651 -7.02 10.71 -26.02
C TYR A 651 -7.90 9.58 -26.58
N ASP A 652 -7.61 9.09 -27.78
CA ASP A 652 -8.43 8.08 -28.45
C ASP A 652 -8.34 6.71 -27.74
N ALA A 653 -7.16 6.35 -27.22
CA ALA A 653 -6.95 5.10 -26.49
C ALA A 653 -7.69 5.13 -25.14
N LEU A 654 -7.62 6.25 -24.42
CA LEU A 654 -8.35 6.44 -23.17
C LEU A 654 -9.86 6.36 -23.37
N TRP A 655 -10.40 7.11 -24.33
CA TRP A 655 -11.83 7.07 -24.62
C TRP A 655 -12.30 5.69 -25.07
N LYS A 656 -11.51 4.98 -25.89
CA LYS A 656 -11.81 3.60 -26.27
C LYS A 656 -11.90 2.70 -25.04
N ALA A 657 -10.91 2.74 -24.14
CA ALA A 657 -10.88 1.89 -22.95
C ALA A 657 -12.06 2.16 -22.01
N PHE A 658 -12.35 3.43 -21.70
CA PHE A 658 -13.49 3.79 -20.86
C PHE A 658 -14.82 3.40 -21.50
N ALA A 659 -14.98 3.68 -22.80
CA ALA A 659 -16.18 3.31 -23.55
C ALA A 659 -16.37 1.79 -23.66
N GLN A 660 -15.30 0.99 -23.68
CA GLN A 660 -15.41 -0.48 -23.62
C GLN A 660 -16.02 -0.97 -22.30
N ARG A 661 -15.97 -0.16 -21.23
CA ARG A 661 -16.47 -0.49 -19.89
C ARG A 661 -17.62 0.41 -19.44
N GLY A 662 -18.40 0.93 -20.38
CA GLY A 662 -19.66 1.64 -20.07
C GLY A 662 -19.49 3.11 -19.65
N LEU A 663 -18.28 3.67 -19.69
CA LEU A 663 -17.96 5.07 -19.39
C LEU A 663 -17.69 5.90 -20.66
N GLY A 664 -18.40 5.60 -21.75
CA GLY A 664 -18.33 6.34 -23.02
C GLY A 664 -18.88 7.76 -22.95
N SER A 665 -18.83 8.51 -24.06
CA SER A 665 -19.08 9.96 -24.04
C SER A 665 -20.50 10.35 -23.63
N ASP A 666 -21.46 9.46 -23.80
CA ASP A 666 -22.87 9.71 -23.45
C ASP A 666 -23.23 9.11 -22.08
N ALA A 667 -22.26 8.56 -21.36
CA ALA A 667 -22.49 8.04 -20.01
C ALA A 667 -22.84 9.20 -19.09
N TYR A 668 -23.77 8.96 -18.16
CA TYR A 668 -24.30 10.00 -17.30
C TYR A 668 -24.48 9.49 -15.88
N SER A 669 -24.09 10.32 -14.92
CA SER A 669 -24.40 10.16 -13.51
C SER A 669 -25.06 11.39 -12.91
N ASN A 670 -25.95 11.18 -11.95
CA ASN A 670 -26.53 12.26 -11.14
C ASN A 670 -25.65 12.63 -9.91
N GLY A 671 -24.34 12.39 -9.98
CA GLY A 671 -23.35 12.71 -8.94
C GLY A 671 -22.83 11.48 -8.18
N GLY A 672 -21.92 11.69 -7.22
CA GLY A 672 -21.24 10.60 -6.51
C GLY A 672 -22.13 9.63 -5.72
N ASN A 673 -23.36 10.02 -5.37
CA ASN A 673 -24.32 9.14 -4.67
C ASN A 673 -25.26 8.36 -5.61
N ASP A 674 -25.11 8.53 -6.93
CA ASP A 674 -25.96 7.85 -7.88
C ASP A 674 -25.64 6.34 -7.93
N THR A 675 -26.62 5.51 -7.57
CA THR A 675 -26.52 4.04 -7.61
C THR A 675 -27.21 3.42 -8.82
N ASP A 676 -27.71 4.23 -9.77
CA ASP A 676 -28.38 3.78 -10.99
C ASP A 676 -27.94 4.64 -12.19
N PRO A 677 -26.63 4.63 -12.53
CA PRO A 677 -26.09 5.48 -13.59
C PRO A 677 -26.55 5.03 -14.98
N ILE A 678 -26.41 5.91 -15.98
CA ILE A 678 -26.67 5.54 -17.38
C ILE A 678 -25.34 5.20 -18.06
N PRO A 679 -25.07 3.91 -18.39
CA PRO A 679 -23.85 3.55 -19.09
C PRO A 679 -23.89 3.94 -20.57
N ALA A 680 -22.73 4.23 -21.14
CA ALA A 680 -22.57 4.41 -22.57
C ALA A 680 -21.28 3.78 -23.09
N PHE A 681 -21.28 3.38 -24.36
CA PHE A 681 -20.17 2.62 -24.94
C PHE A 681 -19.56 3.31 -26.16
N ASN A 682 -19.91 4.58 -26.42
CA ASN A 682 -19.47 5.32 -27.59
C ASN A 682 -18.24 6.21 -27.31
N HIS A 683 -17.44 6.38 -28.34
CA HIS A 683 -16.39 7.39 -28.45
C HIS A 683 -16.98 8.75 -28.87
N PRO A 684 -16.42 9.89 -28.43
CA PRO A 684 -16.87 11.21 -28.86
C PRO A 684 -16.65 11.48 -30.36
N ASP A 685 -15.55 10.98 -30.94
CA ASP A 685 -15.40 10.92 -32.41
C ASP A 685 -16.12 9.69 -32.98
N GLY A 686 -17.21 9.95 -33.71
CA GLY A 686 -18.03 8.93 -34.37
C GLY A 686 -17.31 8.04 -35.39
N GLN A 687 -16.09 8.37 -35.83
CA GLN A 687 -15.30 7.50 -36.70
C GLN A 687 -14.82 6.23 -35.99
N HIS A 688 -14.69 6.28 -34.66
CA HIS A 688 -14.28 5.15 -33.83
C HIS A 688 -15.45 4.24 -33.44
N ASN A 689 -16.68 4.65 -33.76
CA ASN A 689 -17.89 3.93 -33.38
C ASN A 689 -18.38 2.98 -34.48
N GLY A 690 -18.74 1.77 -34.07
CA GLY A 690 -19.74 0.96 -34.75
C GLY A 690 -21.15 1.33 -34.28
N GLN A 691 -22.16 0.79 -34.97
CA GLN A 691 -23.55 0.89 -34.55
C GLN A 691 -24.08 -0.52 -34.29
N ILE A 692 -24.66 -0.74 -33.12
CA ILE A 692 -25.52 -1.87 -32.85
C ILE A 692 -26.97 -1.40 -33.02
N SER A 693 -27.77 -2.17 -33.75
CA SER A 693 -29.20 -1.94 -33.83
C SER A 693 -29.92 -3.26 -33.96
N GLY A 694 -31.14 -3.35 -33.47
CA GLY A 694 -31.85 -4.59 -33.60
C GLY A 694 -33.32 -4.53 -33.29
N THR A 695 -33.94 -5.70 -33.38
CA THR A 695 -35.35 -5.89 -33.01
C THR A 695 -35.47 -7.14 -32.15
N VAL A 696 -36.09 -6.98 -30.98
CA VAL A 696 -36.46 -8.06 -30.06
C VAL A 696 -37.91 -8.46 -30.36
N ILE A 697 -38.12 -9.74 -30.66
CA ILE A 697 -39.43 -10.28 -31.02
C ILE A 697 -39.73 -11.57 -30.25
N ASN A 698 -41.01 -11.81 -30.01
CA ASN A 698 -41.51 -13.06 -29.47
C ASN A 698 -41.32 -14.16 -30.52
N ALA A 699 -40.54 -15.20 -30.21
CA ALA A 699 -40.24 -16.30 -31.12
C ALA A 699 -41.50 -17.10 -31.54
N ALA A 700 -42.53 -17.13 -30.69
CA ALA A 700 -43.78 -17.80 -30.97
C ALA A 700 -44.65 -16.99 -31.94
N THR A 701 -44.89 -15.72 -31.62
CA THR A 701 -45.91 -14.89 -32.30
C THR A 701 -45.33 -13.96 -33.39
N ASN A 702 -44.00 -13.80 -33.41
CA ASN A 702 -43.25 -12.82 -34.22
C ASN A 702 -43.66 -11.36 -33.96
N LYS A 703 -44.39 -11.08 -32.87
CA LYS A 703 -44.69 -9.71 -32.46
C LYS A 703 -43.46 -9.07 -31.79
N PRO A 704 -43.31 -7.74 -31.88
CA PRO A 704 -42.29 -7.04 -31.13
C PRO A 704 -42.48 -7.17 -29.61
N ILE A 705 -41.38 -7.16 -28.88
CA ILE A 705 -41.37 -7.10 -27.42
C ILE A 705 -40.97 -5.66 -27.06
N LYS A 706 -41.89 -4.93 -26.43
CA LYS A 706 -41.67 -3.58 -25.90
C LYS A 706 -40.96 -3.67 -24.55
N ASP A 707 -40.20 -2.64 -24.19
CA ASP A 707 -39.60 -2.44 -22.86
C ASP A 707 -38.60 -3.55 -22.45
N ALA A 708 -38.15 -4.38 -23.39
CA ALA A 708 -37.02 -5.30 -23.14
C ALA A 708 -35.76 -4.49 -22.84
N ARG A 709 -35.11 -4.80 -21.71
CA ARG A 709 -33.85 -4.21 -21.26
C ARG A 709 -32.70 -4.82 -22.06
N ILE A 710 -31.89 -3.95 -22.68
CA ILE A 710 -30.67 -4.31 -23.40
C ILE A 710 -29.48 -3.92 -22.53
N ILE A 711 -28.82 -4.91 -21.96
CA ILE A 711 -27.73 -4.73 -20.99
C ILE A 711 -26.45 -5.25 -21.64
N ILE A 712 -25.35 -4.50 -21.47
CA ILE A 712 -24.03 -4.95 -21.89
C ILE A 712 -23.36 -5.56 -20.66
N GLY A 713 -22.90 -6.79 -20.77
CA GLY A 713 -22.45 -7.59 -19.62
C GLY A 713 -23.28 -8.86 -19.46
N GLU A 714 -23.06 -9.56 -18.35
CA GLU A 714 -23.72 -10.83 -18.03
C GLU A 714 -24.85 -10.68 -17.02
N PHE A 715 -24.74 -9.76 -16.07
CA PHE A 715 -25.71 -9.55 -15.00
C PHE A 715 -26.94 -8.76 -15.47
N GLU A 716 -28.10 -9.08 -14.92
CA GLU A 716 -29.33 -8.30 -15.17
C GLU A 716 -29.91 -7.66 -13.91
N ALA A 717 -29.73 -8.33 -12.76
CA ALA A 717 -30.23 -7.85 -11.48
C ALA A 717 -29.44 -6.65 -11.01
N ARG A 718 -30.15 -5.58 -10.62
CA ARG A 718 -29.56 -4.35 -10.07
C ARG A 718 -28.46 -3.77 -10.98
N THR A 719 -28.72 -3.80 -12.28
CA THR A 719 -27.85 -3.20 -13.30
C THR A 719 -28.64 -2.23 -14.15
N SER A 720 -27.97 -1.20 -14.66
CA SER A 720 -28.60 -0.20 -15.50
C SER A 720 -28.53 -0.62 -16.98
N PRO A 721 -29.67 -0.67 -17.70
CA PRO A 721 -29.66 -1.07 -19.10
C PRO A 721 -29.05 0.04 -19.97
N LEU A 722 -28.33 -0.35 -21.03
CA LEU A 722 -27.87 0.58 -22.05
C LEU A 722 -29.05 1.21 -22.82
N SER A 723 -30.11 0.42 -23.04
CA SER A 723 -31.35 0.91 -23.65
C SER A 723 -32.52 -0.01 -23.37
N VAL A 724 -33.72 0.50 -23.55
CA VAL A 724 -34.96 -0.28 -23.59
C VAL A 724 -35.57 -0.25 -25.00
N THR A 725 -36.22 -1.34 -25.38
CA THR A 725 -36.83 -1.45 -26.71
C THR A 725 -38.12 -0.64 -26.86
N THR A 726 -38.35 -0.05 -28.04
CA THR A 726 -39.58 0.69 -28.36
C THR A 726 -40.82 -0.20 -28.49
N GLU A 727 -42.00 0.36 -28.77
CA GLU A 727 -43.22 -0.41 -29.09
C GLU A 727 -43.03 -1.37 -30.28
N GLU A 728 -42.16 -1.03 -31.22
CA GLU A 728 -41.77 -1.90 -32.34
C GLU A 728 -40.64 -2.87 -31.99
N GLY A 729 -40.29 -2.99 -30.70
CA GLY A 729 -39.25 -3.86 -30.17
C GLY A 729 -37.85 -3.48 -30.64
N LYS A 730 -37.64 -2.24 -31.05
CA LYS A 730 -36.37 -1.79 -31.65
C LYS A 730 -35.47 -1.13 -30.63
N PHE A 731 -34.16 -1.27 -30.82
CA PHE A 731 -33.14 -0.51 -30.13
C PHE A 731 -32.00 -0.18 -31.12
N ALA A 732 -31.27 0.89 -30.85
CA ALA A 732 -30.06 1.23 -31.59
C ALA A 732 -29.16 2.13 -30.75
N THR A 733 -27.86 1.86 -30.75
CA THR A 733 -26.86 2.69 -30.05
C THR A 733 -25.50 2.58 -30.74
N TYR A 734 -24.62 3.52 -30.43
CA TYR A 734 -23.25 3.56 -30.91
C TYR A 734 -22.31 2.95 -29.88
N MET A 735 -21.32 2.21 -30.34
CA MET A 735 -20.37 1.55 -29.47
C MET A 735 -18.99 1.55 -30.11
N VAL A 736 -17.93 1.64 -29.30
CA VAL A 736 -16.55 1.46 -29.75
C VAL A 736 -16.30 0.01 -30.17
N GLU A 737 -15.16 -0.21 -30.81
CA GLU A 737 -14.78 -1.55 -31.18
C GLU A 737 -14.47 -2.43 -29.96
N GLY A 738 -14.88 -3.68 -30.05
CA GLY A 738 -14.74 -4.62 -28.94
C GLY A 738 -15.57 -5.87 -29.16
N THR A 739 -15.48 -6.78 -28.21
CA THR A 739 -16.30 -7.98 -28.14
C THR A 739 -17.07 -7.95 -26.83
N TYR A 740 -18.39 -7.97 -26.91
CA TYR A 740 -19.27 -7.73 -25.77
C TYR A 740 -20.22 -8.89 -25.57
N ASN A 741 -20.53 -9.18 -24.31
CA ASN A 741 -21.72 -9.95 -23.96
C ASN A 741 -22.91 -9.00 -23.87
N ILE A 742 -24.07 -9.45 -24.37
CA ILE A 742 -25.31 -8.66 -24.33
C ILE A 742 -26.39 -9.50 -23.67
N THR A 743 -26.81 -9.08 -22.48
CA THR A 743 -27.94 -9.65 -21.78
C THR A 743 -29.23 -8.92 -22.17
N ILE A 744 -30.25 -9.70 -22.53
CA ILE A 744 -31.60 -9.20 -22.79
C ILE A 744 -32.51 -9.76 -21.72
N GLN A 745 -33.16 -8.87 -20.98
CA GLN A 745 -34.16 -9.22 -19.98
C GLN A 745 -35.50 -8.61 -20.36
N ALA A 746 -36.57 -9.41 -20.27
CA ALA A 746 -37.92 -8.93 -20.57
C ALA A 746 -38.99 -9.72 -19.82
N LYS A 747 -40.01 -9.01 -19.35
CA LYS A 747 -41.18 -9.59 -18.67
C LYS A 747 -41.89 -10.59 -19.59
N GLY A 748 -42.08 -11.82 -19.10
CA GLY A 748 -42.60 -12.97 -19.84
C GLY A 748 -41.55 -13.74 -20.66
N PHE A 749 -40.29 -13.31 -20.70
CA PHE A 749 -39.26 -13.91 -21.55
C PHE A 749 -37.96 -14.24 -20.80
N GLY A 750 -37.87 -13.98 -19.50
CA GLY A 750 -36.68 -14.24 -18.70
C GLY A 750 -35.47 -13.41 -19.10
N SER A 751 -34.29 -13.93 -18.78
CA SER A 751 -32.99 -13.32 -19.11
C SER A 751 -32.16 -14.23 -20.02
N ARG A 752 -31.54 -13.63 -21.04
CA ARG A 752 -30.71 -14.33 -22.03
C ARG A 752 -29.48 -13.51 -22.40
N THR A 753 -28.31 -14.10 -22.19
CA THR A 753 -27.04 -13.52 -22.61
C THR A 753 -26.65 -14.05 -23.99
N ILE A 754 -26.19 -13.14 -24.83
CA ILE A 754 -25.61 -13.42 -26.13
C ILE A 754 -24.15 -13.06 -26.03
N GLU A 755 -23.32 -14.09 -26.08
CA GLU A 755 -21.89 -13.93 -25.90
C GLU A 755 -21.19 -13.48 -27.18
N ASN A 756 -20.06 -12.80 -27.00
CA ASN A 756 -19.09 -12.55 -28.06
C ASN A 756 -19.62 -11.74 -29.27
N VAL A 757 -20.45 -10.73 -29.02
CA VAL A 757 -20.93 -9.80 -30.06
C VAL A 757 -19.81 -8.83 -30.43
N THR A 758 -19.24 -8.99 -31.63
CA THR A 758 -18.16 -8.13 -32.12
C THR A 758 -18.69 -6.82 -32.74
N ILE A 759 -18.17 -5.70 -32.26
CA ILE A 759 -18.40 -4.36 -32.83
C ILE A 759 -17.15 -3.89 -33.58
N LYS A 760 -17.35 -3.22 -34.72
CA LYS A 760 -16.27 -2.65 -35.53
C LYS A 760 -16.60 -1.22 -35.97
N PRO A 761 -15.61 -0.32 -36.07
CA PRO A 761 -15.84 1.07 -36.46
C PRO A 761 -16.48 1.18 -37.85
N GLY A 762 -17.44 2.10 -38.00
CA GLY A 762 -18.17 2.35 -39.25
C GLY A 762 -19.07 1.20 -39.73
N LYS A 763 -19.20 0.10 -38.98
CA LYS A 763 -20.09 -1.02 -39.31
C LYS A 763 -21.40 -0.91 -38.56
N LYS A 764 -22.49 -1.28 -39.25
CA LYS A 764 -23.80 -1.48 -38.64
C LYS A 764 -24.03 -2.96 -38.41
N ASN A 765 -24.13 -3.34 -37.14
CA ASN A 765 -24.52 -4.67 -36.71
C ASN A 765 -26.04 -4.68 -36.48
N ASN A 766 -26.77 -5.26 -37.44
CA ASN A 766 -28.21 -5.40 -37.35
C ASN A 766 -28.54 -6.76 -36.73
N LEU A 767 -28.96 -6.76 -35.47
CA LEU A 767 -29.28 -7.95 -34.69
C LEU A 767 -30.79 -8.19 -34.69
N SER A 768 -31.21 -9.45 -34.71
CA SER A 768 -32.62 -9.82 -34.50
C SER A 768 -32.67 -10.89 -33.44
N PHE A 769 -33.34 -10.56 -32.34
CA PHE A 769 -33.41 -11.41 -31.16
C PHE A 769 -34.80 -12.02 -31.08
N LYS A 770 -34.83 -13.35 -31.03
CA LYS A 770 -36.06 -14.14 -30.92
C LYS A 770 -36.09 -14.76 -29.54
N LEU A 771 -36.89 -14.18 -28.65
CA LEU A 771 -37.03 -14.70 -27.29
C LEU A 771 -38.18 -15.70 -27.25
N SER A 772 -37.90 -16.91 -26.77
CA SER A 772 -38.96 -17.86 -26.42
C SER A 772 -39.63 -17.40 -25.14
N PRO A 773 -40.97 -17.46 -25.03
CA PRO A 773 -41.65 -17.17 -23.77
C PRO A 773 -41.14 -18.07 -22.63
N ASN A 774 -40.94 -17.48 -21.44
CA ASN A 774 -40.70 -18.23 -20.21
C ASN A 774 -42.03 -18.81 -19.72
N VAL A 775 -42.25 -20.11 -19.90
CA VAL A 775 -43.51 -20.76 -19.52
C VAL A 775 -43.67 -20.93 -18.01
N ALA A 776 -42.62 -20.70 -17.22
CA ALA A 776 -42.70 -20.62 -15.77
C ALA A 776 -43.03 -19.21 -15.26
N SER A 777 -42.98 -18.18 -16.13
CA SER A 777 -43.19 -16.78 -15.74
C SER A 777 -44.63 -16.48 -15.31
N SER A 778 -44.77 -15.80 -14.19
CA SER A 778 -46.03 -15.23 -13.71
C SER A 778 -46.60 -14.19 -14.69
N PHE A 779 -45.75 -13.47 -15.43
CA PHE A 779 -46.17 -12.57 -16.50
C PHE A 779 -46.75 -13.29 -17.71
N ASN A 780 -46.56 -14.60 -17.84
CA ASN A 780 -47.23 -15.42 -18.83
C ASN A 780 -48.46 -16.16 -18.28
N GLY A 781 -48.84 -15.90 -17.03
CA GLY A 781 -49.96 -16.54 -16.34
C GLY A 781 -49.59 -17.86 -15.65
N ALA A 782 -48.30 -18.17 -15.49
CA ALA A 782 -47.89 -19.25 -14.61
C ALA A 782 -48.25 -18.89 -13.15
N SER A 783 -48.49 -19.90 -12.33
CA SER A 783 -48.87 -19.69 -10.93
C SER A 783 -48.28 -20.75 -10.02
N ILE A 784 -48.23 -20.47 -8.72
CA ILE A 784 -47.77 -21.44 -7.73
C ILE A 784 -48.92 -22.36 -7.36
N ALA A 785 -48.80 -23.64 -7.71
CA ALA A 785 -49.77 -24.67 -7.35
C ALA A 785 -49.58 -25.17 -5.91
N ASN A 786 -48.34 -25.20 -5.43
CA ASN A 786 -48.00 -25.62 -4.07
C ASN A 786 -46.63 -25.10 -3.65
N VAL A 787 -46.42 -24.84 -2.37
CA VAL A 787 -45.12 -24.49 -1.77
C VAL A 787 -45.02 -25.10 -0.37
N SER A 788 -43.87 -25.67 -0.03
CA SER A 788 -43.68 -26.34 1.27
C SER A 788 -43.51 -25.35 2.45
N GLY A 789 -43.12 -24.11 2.17
CA GLY A 789 -42.95 -23.02 3.13
C GLY A 789 -42.35 -21.78 2.47
N GLU A 790 -42.71 -20.59 2.92
CA GLU A 790 -42.29 -19.32 2.33
C GLU A 790 -42.26 -18.22 3.38
N SER A 791 -41.22 -17.39 3.35
CA SER A 791 -41.14 -16.21 4.18
C SER A 791 -42.15 -15.17 3.68
N ASP A 792 -42.90 -14.57 4.62
CA ASP A 792 -43.83 -13.48 4.33
C ASP A 792 -43.18 -12.31 3.55
N SER A 793 -41.90 -12.05 3.80
CA SER A 793 -41.11 -11.00 3.15
C SER A 793 -40.62 -11.37 1.76
N ASN A 794 -40.51 -12.67 1.47
CA ASN A 794 -39.89 -13.20 0.26
C ASN A 794 -40.72 -14.37 -0.29
N PRO A 795 -41.99 -14.13 -0.67
CA PRO A 795 -42.90 -15.16 -1.13
C PRO A 795 -42.41 -15.84 -2.42
N VAL A 796 -42.86 -17.06 -2.65
CA VAL A 796 -42.39 -17.90 -3.76
C VAL A 796 -42.76 -17.37 -5.14
N LYS A 797 -43.68 -16.41 -5.22
CA LYS A 797 -43.99 -15.71 -6.49
C LYS A 797 -42.77 -15.00 -7.09
N PHE A 798 -41.79 -14.60 -6.28
CA PHE A 798 -40.55 -13.97 -6.75
C PHE A 798 -39.65 -14.96 -7.49
N ALA A 799 -39.78 -16.26 -7.25
CA ALA A 799 -39.01 -17.26 -7.99
C ALA A 799 -39.47 -17.46 -9.45
N ILE A 800 -40.46 -16.71 -9.93
CA ILE A 800 -41.08 -16.89 -11.25
C ILE A 800 -41.44 -15.55 -11.94
N ASP A 801 -40.70 -14.49 -11.68
CA ASP A 801 -40.98 -13.14 -12.19
C ASP A 801 -39.94 -12.64 -13.22
N ASP A 802 -39.14 -13.53 -13.81
CA ASP A 802 -38.18 -13.22 -14.87
C ASP A 802 -36.98 -12.35 -14.45
N THR A 803 -36.68 -12.23 -13.15
CA THR A 803 -35.46 -11.54 -12.66
C THR A 803 -34.84 -12.26 -11.47
N GLU A 804 -33.52 -12.14 -11.31
CA GLU A 804 -32.79 -12.59 -10.12
C GLU A 804 -32.62 -11.49 -9.05
N ALA A 805 -33.23 -10.32 -9.25
CA ALA A 805 -33.19 -9.20 -8.30
C ALA A 805 -34.19 -9.36 -7.14
N SER A 806 -35.39 -9.86 -7.41
CA SER A 806 -36.32 -10.34 -6.39
C SER A 806 -35.95 -11.77 -5.99
N VAL A 807 -36.20 -12.14 -4.73
CA VAL A 807 -35.75 -13.45 -4.23
C VAL A 807 -36.81 -14.10 -3.35
N TYR A 808 -37.08 -15.38 -3.62
CA TYR A 808 -37.85 -16.26 -2.73
C TYR A 808 -36.97 -16.79 -1.59
N ALA A 809 -37.53 -16.83 -0.39
CA ALA A 809 -36.92 -17.52 0.74
C ALA A 809 -37.93 -18.42 1.46
N THR A 810 -37.48 -19.57 1.95
CA THR A 810 -38.31 -20.41 2.83
C THR A 810 -38.44 -19.79 4.22
N ASP A 811 -39.46 -20.20 4.97
CA ASP A 811 -39.45 -20.04 6.43
C ASP A 811 -38.21 -20.70 7.05
N THR A 812 -37.74 -20.13 8.16
CA THR A 812 -36.66 -20.72 8.96
C THR A 812 -37.13 -22.00 9.64
N GLN A 813 -36.49 -23.12 9.33
CA GLN A 813 -36.77 -24.43 9.91
C GLN A 813 -35.99 -24.63 11.21
N GLU A 814 -36.64 -25.18 12.23
CA GLU A 814 -35.98 -25.54 13.48
C GLU A 814 -34.95 -26.68 13.27
N ASN A 815 -33.75 -26.48 13.83
CA ASN A 815 -32.61 -27.40 13.75
C ASN A 815 -31.99 -27.52 12.35
N GLY A 816 -31.92 -26.41 11.61
CA GLY A 816 -31.27 -26.33 10.30
C GLY A 816 -32.18 -26.70 9.13
N PHE A 817 -31.78 -26.27 7.94
CA PHE A 817 -32.51 -26.49 6.70
C PHE A 817 -32.46 -27.97 6.29
N LYS A 818 -33.64 -28.55 6.01
CA LYS A 818 -33.82 -29.98 5.66
C LYS A 818 -34.38 -30.20 4.26
N GLY A 819 -34.41 -29.14 3.45
CA GLY A 819 -34.99 -29.13 2.11
C GLY A 819 -36.35 -28.44 2.05
N SER A 820 -36.73 -28.04 0.84
CA SER A 820 -38.02 -27.44 0.50
C SER A 820 -38.37 -27.71 -0.96
N ASP A 821 -39.66 -27.64 -1.31
CA ASP A 821 -40.12 -27.70 -2.69
C ASP A 821 -41.26 -26.73 -2.98
N PHE A 822 -41.35 -26.30 -4.23
CA PHE A 822 -42.52 -25.62 -4.75
C PHE A 822 -42.86 -26.12 -6.15
N VAL A 823 -44.12 -25.98 -6.52
CA VAL A 823 -44.70 -26.43 -7.78
C VAL A 823 -45.27 -25.24 -8.51
N VAL A 824 -44.77 -25.01 -9.71
CA VAL A 824 -45.28 -24.05 -10.69
C VAL A 824 -46.26 -24.77 -11.61
N ASP A 825 -47.49 -24.27 -11.70
CA ASP A 825 -48.41 -24.54 -12.80
C ASP A 825 -47.99 -23.65 -13.98
N LEU A 826 -47.53 -24.28 -15.06
CA LEU A 826 -46.95 -23.59 -16.20
C LEU A 826 -48.03 -22.85 -17.00
N ALA A 827 -47.61 -21.74 -17.61
CA ALA A 827 -48.45 -20.87 -18.40
C ALA A 827 -49.21 -21.61 -19.53
N GLY A 828 -50.48 -21.23 -19.71
CA GLY A 828 -51.39 -21.80 -20.71
C GLY A 828 -52.22 -22.99 -20.20
N ASP A 829 -53.33 -23.30 -20.88
CA ASP A 829 -54.27 -24.36 -20.46
C ASP A 829 -53.77 -25.78 -20.75
N GLU A 830 -52.90 -25.93 -21.75
CA GLU A 830 -52.38 -27.21 -22.22
C GLU A 830 -50.91 -27.41 -21.81
N ALA A 831 -50.48 -28.67 -21.74
CA ALA A 831 -49.10 -28.98 -21.45
C ALA A 831 -48.14 -28.52 -22.57
N VAL A 832 -47.02 -27.94 -22.16
CA VAL A 832 -45.98 -27.33 -23.01
C VAL A 832 -44.74 -28.22 -23.09
N ASP A 833 -43.97 -28.10 -24.18
CA ASP A 833 -42.68 -28.79 -24.33
C ASP A 833 -41.55 -27.91 -23.79
N ILE A 834 -40.93 -28.29 -22.68
CA ILE A 834 -39.78 -27.60 -22.07
C ILE A 834 -38.50 -28.14 -22.69
N SER A 835 -37.62 -27.27 -23.17
CA SER A 835 -36.31 -27.65 -23.73
C SER A 835 -35.12 -27.05 -22.98
N HIS A 836 -35.33 -26.00 -22.20
CA HIS A 836 -34.27 -25.34 -21.46
C HIS A 836 -34.81 -24.82 -20.13
N ILE A 837 -33.99 -24.92 -19.07
CA ILE A 837 -34.31 -24.42 -17.74
C ILE A 837 -33.15 -23.53 -17.28
N GLN A 838 -33.44 -22.39 -16.65
CA GLN A 838 -32.44 -21.57 -15.95
C GLN A 838 -32.82 -21.47 -14.47
N VAL A 839 -31.82 -21.46 -13.60
CA VAL A 839 -31.99 -21.27 -12.16
C VAL A 839 -30.96 -20.26 -11.68
N SER A 840 -31.37 -19.31 -10.84
CA SER A 840 -30.45 -18.39 -10.14
C SER A 840 -30.48 -18.65 -8.63
N ALA A 841 -29.29 -18.65 -8.02
CA ALA A 841 -29.08 -18.80 -6.58
C ALA A 841 -28.77 -17.46 -5.90
N MET A 842 -28.97 -16.34 -6.60
CA MET A 842 -28.83 -15.00 -6.06
C MET A 842 -29.67 -14.81 -4.79
N LYS A 843 -29.26 -13.86 -3.96
CA LYS A 843 -29.88 -13.59 -2.67
C LYS A 843 -30.54 -12.21 -2.63
N ASP A 844 -31.50 -12.09 -1.74
CA ASP A 844 -32.00 -10.80 -1.28
C ASP A 844 -30.88 -10.06 -0.56
N ILE A 845 -30.73 -8.75 -0.80
CA ILE A 845 -29.65 -7.90 -0.27
C ILE A 845 -29.51 -8.00 1.26
N SER A 846 -30.61 -8.22 1.99
CA SER A 846 -30.64 -8.25 3.45
C SER A 846 -30.39 -9.61 4.09
N LYS A 847 -30.58 -10.71 3.35
CA LYS A 847 -30.55 -12.07 3.94
C LYS A 847 -29.14 -12.65 4.02
N ALA A 848 -28.97 -13.71 4.79
CA ALA A 848 -27.67 -14.31 5.03
C ALA A 848 -27.01 -14.85 3.74
N ARG A 849 -25.76 -14.46 3.50
CA ARG A 849 -24.97 -14.85 2.32
C ARG A 849 -24.86 -16.36 2.10
N PHE A 850 -24.76 -17.14 3.19
CA PHE A 850 -24.64 -18.61 3.12
C PHE A 850 -25.98 -19.37 3.12
N ALA A 851 -27.12 -18.67 3.20
CA ALA A 851 -28.43 -19.28 3.07
C ALA A 851 -28.89 -19.37 1.61
N THR A 852 -27.97 -19.34 0.65
CA THR A 852 -28.24 -19.47 -0.79
C THR A 852 -28.29 -20.93 -1.22
N LEU A 853 -28.93 -21.19 -2.36
CA LEU A 853 -29.09 -22.53 -2.92
C LEU A 853 -27.73 -23.24 -3.13
N LYS A 854 -27.65 -24.52 -2.74
CA LYS A 854 -26.49 -25.38 -3.02
C LYS A 854 -26.86 -26.55 -3.92
N ASN A 855 -27.50 -27.58 -3.38
CA ASN A 855 -27.91 -28.76 -4.14
C ASN A 855 -29.40 -28.67 -4.46
N PHE A 856 -29.78 -28.92 -5.71
CA PHE A 856 -31.18 -28.83 -6.12
C PHE A 856 -31.56 -29.85 -7.19
N SER A 857 -32.86 -30.01 -7.40
CA SER A 857 -33.40 -30.71 -8.57
C SER A 857 -34.65 -30.04 -9.11
N VAL A 858 -34.86 -30.22 -10.41
CA VAL A 858 -36.08 -29.79 -11.10
C VAL A 858 -36.77 -31.02 -11.66
N GLN A 859 -38.06 -31.13 -11.41
CA GLN A 859 -38.92 -32.21 -11.89
C GLN A 859 -40.07 -31.65 -12.73
N THR A 860 -40.55 -32.45 -13.67
CA THR A 860 -41.70 -32.11 -14.51
C THR A 860 -42.83 -33.12 -14.31
N SER A 861 -44.07 -32.67 -14.49
CA SER A 861 -45.25 -33.52 -14.45
C SER A 861 -46.33 -33.06 -15.43
N MET A 862 -47.11 -34.02 -15.95
CA MET A 862 -48.31 -33.77 -16.74
C MET A 862 -49.58 -33.65 -15.89
N ASP A 863 -49.57 -34.22 -14.68
CA ASP A 863 -50.77 -34.40 -13.84
C ASP A 863 -50.59 -33.88 -12.40
N GLY A 864 -49.41 -33.35 -12.07
CA GLY A 864 -49.05 -32.86 -10.74
C GLY A 864 -48.80 -33.97 -9.71
N LYS A 865 -48.81 -35.25 -10.13
CA LYS A 865 -48.71 -36.43 -9.24
C LYS A 865 -47.51 -37.30 -9.59
N ASN A 866 -47.31 -37.56 -10.88
CA ASN A 866 -46.19 -38.36 -11.38
C ASN A 866 -45.06 -37.43 -11.82
N TRP A 867 -43.94 -37.48 -11.09
CA TRP A 867 -42.82 -36.56 -11.28
C TRP A 867 -41.62 -37.25 -11.93
N THR A 868 -41.00 -36.57 -12.89
CA THR A 868 -39.74 -37.00 -13.51
C THR A 868 -38.69 -35.94 -13.30
N THR A 869 -37.57 -36.29 -12.67
CA THR A 869 -36.41 -35.39 -12.55
C THR A 869 -35.79 -35.15 -13.92
N VAL A 870 -35.64 -33.88 -14.30
CA VAL A 870 -35.02 -33.44 -15.56
C VAL A 870 -33.70 -32.71 -15.33
N VAL A 871 -33.52 -32.09 -14.16
CA VAL A 871 -32.27 -31.44 -13.73
C VAL A 871 -31.94 -31.89 -12.31
N ARG A 872 -30.66 -32.20 -12.04
CA ARG A 872 -30.13 -32.42 -10.70
C ARG A 872 -28.70 -31.90 -10.64
N GLU A 873 -28.53 -30.74 -10.01
CA GLU A 873 -27.31 -29.95 -10.13
C GLU A 873 -26.96 -29.22 -8.83
N LYS A 874 -25.84 -28.48 -8.84
CA LYS A 874 -25.41 -27.67 -7.70
C LYS A 874 -24.79 -26.32 -8.04
N PHE A 875 -24.86 -25.42 -7.07
CA PHE A 875 -24.06 -24.20 -6.97
C PHE A 875 -22.88 -24.44 -6.02
N THR A 876 -21.67 -24.09 -6.46
CA THR A 876 -20.44 -24.26 -5.69
C THR A 876 -19.90 -22.88 -5.39
N ALA A 877 -19.97 -22.45 -4.14
CA ALA A 877 -19.32 -21.23 -3.70
C ALA A 877 -17.81 -21.46 -3.54
N GLN A 878 -17.00 -20.51 -4.01
CA GLN A 878 -15.57 -20.51 -3.73
C GLN A 878 -15.28 -19.92 -2.35
N LYS A 879 -14.06 -20.13 -1.86
CA LYS A 879 -13.56 -19.39 -0.71
C LYS A 879 -13.38 -17.91 -1.07
N PRO A 880 -13.56 -17.00 -0.10
CA PRO A 880 -13.92 -17.26 1.29
C PRO A 880 -15.44 -17.29 1.53
N ARG A 881 -16.26 -16.90 0.54
CA ARG A 881 -17.72 -16.78 0.68
C ARG A 881 -18.40 -16.85 -0.70
N PRO A 882 -19.70 -17.21 -0.77
CA PRO A 882 -20.46 -17.11 -2.02
C PRO A 882 -20.41 -15.69 -2.61
N THR A 883 -20.05 -15.60 -3.88
CA THR A 883 -19.97 -14.36 -4.68
C THR A 883 -21.08 -14.30 -5.74
N VAL A 884 -21.25 -13.18 -6.44
CA VAL A 884 -22.21 -13.11 -7.57
C VAL A 884 -21.88 -14.15 -8.65
N ALA A 885 -20.59 -14.36 -8.95
CA ALA A 885 -20.11 -15.29 -9.96
C ALA A 885 -20.50 -16.74 -9.63
N ASP A 886 -20.54 -17.07 -8.34
CA ASP A 886 -20.94 -18.39 -7.86
C ASP A 886 -22.45 -18.62 -7.94
N LEU A 887 -23.26 -17.55 -7.93
CA LEU A 887 -24.70 -17.57 -7.65
C LEU A 887 -25.59 -17.15 -8.83
N HIS A 888 -25.04 -16.46 -9.82
CA HIS A 888 -25.72 -16.03 -11.05
C HIS A 888 -26.33 -17.22 -11.82
N TYR A 889 -27.24 -16.92 -12.76
CA TYR A 889 -27.96 -17.92 -13.56
C TYR A 889 -27.09 -19.07 -14.09
N LYS A 890 -27.59 -20.30 -13.88
CA LYS A 890 -27.11 -21.51 -14.57
C LYS A 890 -28.19 -22.03 -15.51
N GLY A 891 -27.83 -22.21 -16.77
CA GLY A 891 -28.69 -22.77 -17.82
C GLY A 891 -28.50 -24.28 -18.00
N PHE A 892 -29.60 -24.98 -18.27
CA PHE A 892 -29.65 -26.43 -18.46
C PHE A 892 -30.47 -26.76 -19.70
N ASP A 893 -29.79 -27.12 -20.79
CA ASP A 893 -30.43 -27.69 -21.97
C ASP A 893 -30.88 -29.13 -21.69
N LEU A 894 -32.13 -29.44 -22.02
CA LEU A 894 -32.66 -30.79 -21.91
C LEU A 894 -32.36 -31.57 -23.20
N ASP A 895 -31.74 -32.76 -23.06
CA ASP A 895 -31.38 -33.65 -24.19
C ASP A 895 -32.51 -33.85 -25.21
N LYS A 896 -33.75 -33.87 -24.70
CA LYS A 896 -34.98 -33.88 -25.49
C LYS A 896 -36.01 -32.99 -24.81
N PRO A 897 -36.81 -32.23 -25.58
CA PRO A 897 -37.91 -31.49 -25.01
C PRO A 897 -38.87 -32.41 -24.22
N VAL A 898 -39.23 -32.00 -23.01
CA VAL A 898 -40.11 -32.75 -22.10
C VAL A 898 -41.47 -32.06 -22.02
N LYS A 899 -42.53 -32.83 -22.28
CA LYS A 899 -43.89 -32.32 -22.18
C LYS A 899 -44.32 -32.23 -20.72
N ALA A 900 -44.78 -31.07 -20.26
CA ALA A 900 -45.14 -30.81 -18.87
C ALA A 900 -46.28 -29.79 -18.75
N LYS A 901 -47.11 -29.96 -17.73
CA LYS A 901 -48.06 -28.93 -17.24
C LYS A 901 -47.57 -28.30 -15.93
N PHE A 902 -46.79 -29.05 -15.17
CA PHE A 902 -46.22 -28.60 -13.89
C PHE A 902 -44.71 -28.76 -13.88
N LEU A 903 -44.05 -27.81 -13.24
CA LEU A 903 -42.64 -27.85 -12.89
C LEU A 903 -42.51 -27.82 -11.37
N LYS A 904 -41.75 -28.74 -10.78
CA LYS A 904 -41.43 -28.75 -9.37
C LYS A 904 -39.96 -28.44 -9.18
N PHE A 905 -39.67 -27.44 -8.37
CA PHE A 905 -38.33 -27.14 -7.90
C PHE A 905 -38.13 -27.72 -6.50
N ILE A 906 -36.99 -28.35 -6.25
CA ILE A 906 -36.63 -28.94 -4.95
C ILE A 906 -35.25 -28.42 -4.55
N ALA A 907 -35.18 -27.63 -3.48
CA ALA A 907 -33.93 -27.31 -2.81
C ALA A 907 -33.62 -28.43 -1.81
N HIS A 908 -32.46 -29.08 -1.96
CA HIS A 908 -32.00 -30.11 -1.05
C HIS A 908 -31.17 -29.53 0.09
N ASP A 909 -30.28 -28.58 -0.25
CA ASP A 909 -29.33 -27.98 0.68
C ASP A 909 -29.13 -26.49 0.35
N SER A 910 -28.76 -25.72 1.36
CA SER A 910 -28.18 -24.39 1.25
C SER A 910 -26.65 -24.45 1.38
N GLN A 911 -25.94 -23.35 1.10
CA GLN A 911 -24.48 -23.31 1.28
C GLN A 911 -24.09 -23.61 2.74
N ASP A 912 -24.89 -23.13 3.70
CA ASP A 912 -24.84 -23.47 5.12
C ASP A 912 -26.23 -23.79 5.69
N ASN A 913 -26.53 -25.09 5.80
CA ASN A 913 -27.81 -25.57 6.35
C ASN A 913 -28.08 -25.11 7.79
N SER A 914 -27.06 -24.67 8.56
CA SER A 914 -27.26 -24.19 9.92
C SER A 914 -28.10 -22.91 10.00
N LYS A 915 -28.20 -22.14 8.90
CA LYS A 915 -29.03 -20.93 8.82
C LYS A 915 -30.54 -21.23 8.87
N GLY A 916 -30.95 -22.46 8.61
CA GLY A 916 -32.35 -22.90 8.77
C GLY A 916 -33.26 -22.64 7.58
N TYR A 917 -32.85 -21.85 6.59
CA TYR A 917 -33.63 -21.54 5.39
C TYR A 917 -32.76 -21.55 4.13
N VAL A 918 -33.40 -21.49 2.96
CA VAL A 918 -32.74 -21.34 1.66
C VAL A 918 -33.37 -20.20 0.87
N GLN A 919 -32.56 -19.58 0.01
CA GLN A 919 -32.96 -18.56 -0.95
C GLN A 919 -32.78 -19.06 -2.39
N VAL A 920 -33.74 -18.70 -3.25
CA VAL A 920 -33.70 -18.95 -4.69
C VAL A 920 -34.23 -17.70 -5.37
N ALA A 921 -33.43 -17.13 -6.27
CA ALA A 921 -33.83 -15.91 -6.94
C ALA A 921 -34.86 -16.18 -8.01
N ASP A 922 -34.59 -17.11 -8.93
CA ASP A 922 -35.48 -17.35 -10.06
C ASP A 922 -35.37 -18.77 -10.62
N ILE A 923 -36.48 -19.24 -11.20
CA ILE A 923 -36.55 -20.43 -12.05
C ILE A 923 -37.32 -20.15 -13.34
N GLN A 924 -36.61 -20.27 -14.45
CA GLN A 924 -37.14 -20.03 -15.78
C GLN A 924 -37.21 -21.35 -16.57
N ALA A 925 -38.25 -21.51 -17.37
CA ALA A 925 -38.43 -22.67 -18.23
C ALA A 925 -38.87 -22.23 -19.63
N PHE A 926 -38.22 -22.76 -20.66
CA PHE A 926 -38.41 -22.30 -22.03
C PHE A 926 -38.77 -23.42 -22.97
N THR A 927 -39.56 -23.08 -23.97
CA THR A 927 -39.98 -24.00 -25.02
C THR A 927 -39.19 -23.82 -26.32
N SER A 928 -38.91 -24.94 -26.99
CA SER A 928 -38.34 -24.99 -28.34
C SER A 928 -39.40 -24.92 -29.45
N LYS A 929 -40.69 -25.06 -29.08
CA LYS A 929 -41.83 -24.92 -29.99
C LYS A 929 -42.50 -23.59 -29.79
N LYS A 930 -43.24 -23.13 -30.80
CA LYS A 930 -44.07 -21.92 -30.69
C LYS A 930 -45.26 -22.18 -29.77
N ALA A 931 -45.07 -22.18 -28.46
CA ALA A 931 -46.19 -22.04 -27.52
C ALA A 931 -46.78 -20.65 -27.72
N GLN A 932 -48.05 -20.54 -28.11
CA GLN A 932 -48.71 -19.25 -28.27
C GLN A 932 -49.11 -18.71 -26.91
N ILE A 933 -48.10 -18.23 -26.18
CA ILE A 933 -48.24 -17.56 -24.89
C ILE A 933 -47.88 -16.11 -25.15
N GLU A 934 -48.81 -15.22 -24.79
CA GLU A 934 -48.61 -13.78 -24.83
C GLU A 934 -48.51 -13.29 -23.37
N PRO A 935 -47.49 -12.49 -23.04
CA PRO A 935 -47.39 -11.91 -21.71
C PRO A 935 -48.61 -11.06 -21.36
N VAL A 936 -48.94 -11.02 -20.08
CA VAL A 936 -49.92 -10.12 -19.50
C VAL A 936 -49.42 -8.69 -19.69
N THR A 937 -50.30 -7.81 -20.17
CA THR A 937 -50.01 -6.38 -20.22
C THR A 937 -50.02 -5.82 -18.81
N LEU A 938 -48.90 -5.23 -18.40
CA LEU A 938 -48.79 -4.47 -17.16
C LEU A 938 -48.83 -2.99 -17.51
N GLU A 939 -49.56 -2.22 -16.70
CA GLU A 939 -49.43 -0.76 -16.75
C GLU A 939 -48.08 -0.38 -16.10
N PRO A 940 -47.40 0.66 -16.62
CA PRO A 940 -46.20 1.19 -15.97
C PRO A 940 -46.48 1.51 -14.50
N GLU A 941 -45.55 1.13 -13.63
CA GLU A 941 -45.62 1.48 -12.22
C GLU A 941 -45.15 2.92 -12.01
N GLU A 942 -46.04 3.77 -11.49
CA GLU A 942 -45.67 5.14 -11.12
C GLU A 942 -44.73 5.14 -9.91
N PRO A 943 -43.78 6.07 -9.82
CA PRO A 943 -42.96 6.24 -8.63
C PRO A 943 -43.81 6.47 -7.37
N PHE A 944 -43.43 5.84 -6.26
CA PHE A 944 -43.99 6.18 -4.96
C PHE A 944 -43.17 7.31 -4.34
N ILE A 945 -43.83 8.41 -3.95
CA ILE A 945 -43.20 9.57 -3.35
C ILE A 945 -43.81 9.80 -1.97
N ALA A 946 -42.95 9.99 -0.96
CA ALA A 946 -43.33 10.41 0.38
C ALA A 946 -42.48 11.61 0.81
N GLU A 947 -43.12 12.60 1.43
CA GLU A 947 -42.47 13.83 1.89
C GLU A 947 -42.71 14.02 3.38
N GLY A 948 -41.73 14.62 4.07
CA GLY A 948 -41.83 14.92 5.49
C GLY A 948 -40.80 15.95 5.94
N THR A 949 -40.71 16.16 7.26
CA THR A 949 -39.69 17.02 7.86
C THR A 949 -39.28 16.44 9.20
N VAL A 950 -37.97 16.33 9.42
CA VAL A 950 -37.40 15.89 10.69
C VAL A 950 -36.80 17.09 11.43
N GLN A 951 -37.27 17.34 12.65
CA GLN A 951 -37.04 18.59 13.37
C GLN A 951 -35.66 18.66 14.03
N ALA A 952 -35.15 17.56 14.57
CA ALA A 952 -33.88 17.52 15.28
C ALA A 952 -33.10 16.26 14.96
N GLY A 953 -31.81 16.42 14.64
CA GLY A 953 -30.88 15.30 14.51
C GLY A 953 -30.52 14.71 15.86
N ASN A 954 -30.17 13.41 15.88
CA ASN A 954 -29.76 12.72 17.09
C ASN A 954 -28.38 12.07 16.90
N ALA A 955 -27.31 12.80 17.26
CA ALA A 955 -25.94 12.26 17.20
C ALA A 955 -25.65 11.22 18.31
N GLY A 956 -26.48 11.18 19.36
CA GLY A 956 -26.30 10.29 20.51
C GLY A 956 -26.78 8.86 20.28
N THR A 957 -27.45 8.60 19.15
CA THR A 957 -28.14 7.33 18.86
C THR A 957 -27.31 6.29 18.15
N GLY A 958 -26.18 6.65 17.50
CA GLY A 958 -25.44 5.69 16.67
C GLY A 958 -26.41 4.89 15.81
N ILE A 959 -27.22 5.61 15.03
CA ILE A 959 -28.20 5.05 14.12
C ILE A 959 -27.35 4.38 13.04
N GLY A 960 -27.03 3.10 13.26
CA GLY A 960 -26.00 2.35 12.53
C GLY A 960 -25.43 1.24 13.40
N ASN A 961 -25.30 0.03 12.86
CA ASN A 961 -24.78 -1.15 13.56
C ASN A 961 -23.27 -1.00 13.88
N LEU A 962 -22.90 -0.13 14.81
CA LEU A 962 -21.62 -0.20 15.49
C LEU A 962 -21.78 -1.12 16.72
N ALA A 963 -21.49 -2.40 16.48
CA ALA A 963 -21.22 -3.43 17.50
C ALA A 963 -22.39 -4.00 18.33
N ASP A 964 -23.45 -4.50 17.69
CA ASP A 964 -24.48 -5.36 18.33
C ASP A 964 -25.17 -4.73 19.57
N VAL A 965 -25.17 -3.40 19.71
CA VAL A 965 -25.96 -2.70 20.73
C VAL A 965 -27.29 -2.26 20.08
N PRO A 966 -28.46 -2.66 20.60
CA PRO A 966 -29.73 -2.16 20.09
C PRO A 966 -29.77 -0.63 20.15
N ALA A 967 -30.04 0.01 19.00
CA ALA A 967 -30.33 1.43 18.88
C ALA A 967 -31.50 1.77 19.80
N THR A 968 -31.25 2.48 20.90
CA THR A 968 -32.21 2.62 22.01
C THR A 968 -32.53 4.07 22.37
N LEU A 969 -32.18 5.06 21.54
CA LEU A 969 -32.32 6.48 21.92
C LEU A 969 -33.14 7.37 20.95
N ALA A 970 -33.57 6.89 19.78
CA ALA A 970 -34.46 7.66 18.89
C ALA A 970 -35.91 7.51 19.35
N VAL A 971 -36.60 8.60 19.66
CA VAL A 971 -37.95 8.58 20.23
C VAL A 971 -38.96 8.06 19.20
N THR A 972 -38.84 8.48 17.94
CA THR A 972 -39.77 8.08 16.87
C THR A 972 -39.67 6.60 16.57
N GLU A 973 -38.46 6.09 16.37
CA GLU A 973 -38.22 4.66 16.09
C GLU A 973 -38.64 3.80 17.29
N ASN A 974 -38.25 4.20 18.51
CA ASN A 974 -38.63 3.46 19.71
C ASN A 974 -40.15 3.41 19.87
N GLU A 975 -40.86 4.53 19.68
CA GLU A 975 -42.33 4.53 19.72
C GLU A 975 -42.89 3.61 18.63
N PHE A 976 -42.42 3.72 17.39
CA PHE A 976 -42.82 2.88 16.26
C PHE A 976 -42.68 1.38 16.56
N VAL A 977 -41.50 0.93 16.97
CA VAL A 977 -41.21 -0.48 17.24
C VAL A 977 -41.95 -0.99 18.48
N THR A 978 -41.94 -0.22 19.58
CA THR A 978 -42.52 -0.69 20.85
C THR A 978 -44.04 -0.67 20.86
N THR A 979 -44.67 0.28 20.17
CA THR A 979 -46.13 0.39 20.08
C THR A 979 -46.71 -0.37 18.89
N GLN A 980 -45.86 -0.80 17.95
CA GLN A 980 -46.27 -1.39 16.67
C GLN A 980 -47.31 -0.53 15.95
N ASN A 981 -47.07 0.79 15.95
CA ASN A 981 -47.94 1.80 15.35
C ASN A 981 -47.22 2.48 14.18
N PRO A 982 -47.72 2.37 12.93
CA PRO A 982 -47.09 2.99 11.77
C PRO A 982 -47.23 4.53 11.72
N GLU A 983 -48.03 5.12 12.62
CA GLU A 983 -48.15 6.57 12.80
C GLU A 983 -47.77 6.99 14.24
N PRO A 984 -46.47 6.96 14.61
CA PRO A 984 -46.02 7.44 15.93
C PRO A 984 -46.46 8.87 16.21
N ALA A 985 -46.84 9.18 17.46
CA ALA A 985 -47.15 10.55 17.86
C ALA A 985 -45.90 11.46 17.81
N SER A 986 -44.71 10.87 17.88
CA SER A 986 -43.41 11.53 17.72
C SER A 986 -42.94 11.72 16.27
N GLN A 987 -43.75 11.35 15.26
CA GLN A 987 -43.44 11.55 13.84
C GLN A 987 -42.87 12.96 13.56
N GLY A 988 -41.69 13.00 12.94
CA GLY A 988 -40.96 14.21 12.59
C GLY A 988 -40.11 14.82 13.72
N ALA A 989 -40.08 14.23 14.93
CA ALA A 989 -39.24 14.74 16.01
C ALA A 989 -37.74 14.51 15.73
N ASP A 990 -37.35 13.24 15.62
CA ASP A 990 -35.99 12.78 15.31
C ASP A 990 -35.94 11.75 14.16
N GLY A 991 -37.10 11.36 13.65
CA GLY A 991 -37.22 10.64 12.38
C GLY A 991 -38.65 10.62 11.90
N TYR A 992 -38.90 9.89 10.81
CA TYR A 992 -40.20 9.80 10.16
C TYR A 992 -40.45 8.39 9.63
N VAL A 993 -41.63 7.80 9.91
CA VAL A 993 -42.00 6.49 9.38
C VAL A 993 -42.89 6.64 8.15
N VAL A 994 -42.44 6.09 7.02
CA VAL A 994 -43.16 5.99 5.76
C VAL A 994 -43.75 4.59 5.62
N THR A 995 -45.05 4.49 5.35
CA THR A 995 -45.70 3.20 5.05
C THR A 995 -45.66 2.94 3.55
N LEU A 996 -44.94 1.89 3.16
CA LEU A 996 -44.74 1.53 1.76
C LEU A 996 -45.95 0.72 1.23
N PRO A 997 -46.46 1.01 0.02
CA PRO A 997 -47.41 0.13 -0.66
C PRO A 997 -46.76 -1.23 -0.97
N ALA A 998 -47.54 -2.32 -0.94
CA ALA A 998 -47.00 -3.69 -0.93
C ALA A 998 -46.19 -4.07 -2.19
N GLN A 999 -46.44 -3.39 -3.30
CA GLN A 999 -45.74 -3.56 -4.57
C GLN A 999 -44.29 -3.08 -4.57
N TYR A 1000 -43.93 -2.04 -3.79
CA TYR A 1000 -42.56 -1.49 -3.76
C TYR A 1000 -41.62 -2.23 -2.78
N GLY A 1001 -42.15 -3.20 -2.02
CA GLY A 1001 -41.41 -3.95 -1.00
C GLY A 1001 -41.02 -5.35 -1.47
N ASP A 1002 -40.66 -5.52 -2.74
CA ASP A 1002 -40.42 -6.80 -3.40
C ASP A 1002 -38.94 -7.13 -3.65
N GLY A 1003 -38.03 -6.19 -3.34
CA GLY A 1003 -36.59 -6.38 -3.50
C GLY A 1003 -36.00 -5.86 -4.81
N ILE A 1004 -36.83 -5.33 -5.72
CA ILE A 1004 -36.35 -4.81 -7.02
C ILE A 1004 -36.33 -3.30 -7.11
N HIS A 1005 -37.04 -2.61 -6.21
CA HIS A 1005 -37.20 -1.16 -6.29
C HIS A 1005 -35.98 -0.42 -5.74
N ASN A 1006 -35.52 0.58 -6.49
CA ASN A 1006 -34.53 1.54 -6.03
C ASN A 1006 -35.23 2.63 -5.22
N PHE A 1007 -34.56 3.17 -4.20
CA PHE A 1007 -35.01 4.35 -3.48
C PHE A 1007 -33.97 5.46 -3.52
N THR A 1008 -34.46 6.69 -3.44
CA THR A 1008 -33.67 7.88 -3.10
C THR A 1008 -34.33 8.61 -1.94
N LEU A 1009 -33.51 9.19 -1.07
CA LEU A 1009 -33.91 10.06 0.02
C LEU A 1009 -33.10 11.35 -0.09
N GLU A 1010 -33.78 12.44 -0.43
CA GLU A 1010 -33.15 13.75 -0.60
C GLU A 1010 -33.64 14.72 0.46
N GLY A 1011 -32.69 15.30 1.21
CA GLY A 1011 -32.91 16.42 2.10
C GLY A 1011 -32.75 17.77 1.42
N LEU A 1012 -33.37 18.81 1.97
CA LEU A 1012 -33.18 20.21 1.54
C LEU A 1012 -32.97 21.10 2.76
N SER A 1013 -31.74 21.57 3.00
CA SER A 1013 -31.41 22.41 4.16
C SER A 1013 -30.31 23.43 3.84
N ASP A 1014 -30.38 24.61 4.48
CA ASP A 1014 -29.34 25.65 4.42
C ASP A 1014 -28.13 25.34 5.33
N THR A 1015 -28.23 24.32 6.18
CA THR A 1015 -27.17 23.83 7.09
C THR A 1015 -26.87 22.35 6.81
N GLU A 1016 -25.64 21.91 7.11
CA GLU A 1016 -25.25 20.49 7.05
C GLU A 1016 -26.25 19.59 7.79
N TYR A 1017 -26.52 18.45 7.19
CA TYR A 1017 -27.45 17.43 7.69
C TYR A 1017 -26.99 16.05 7.24
N ASP A 1018 -27.55 15.03 7.87
CA ASP A 1018 -27.25 13.63 7.57
C ASP A 1018 -28.47 12.75 7.87
N TYR A 1019 -28.88 11.96 6.89
CA TYR A 1019 -30.05 11.08 6.96
C TYR A 1019 -29.63 9.62 6.90
N ASP A 1020 -30.24 8.78 7.74
CA ASP A 1020 -30.14 7.33 7.67
C ASP A 1020 -31.52 6.73 7.34
N VAL A 1021 -31.54 5.59 6.66
CA VAL A 1021 -32.76 4.87 6.27
C VAL A 1021 -32.77 3.46 6.83
N TYR A 1022 -33.87 3.05 7.47
CA TYR A 1022 -34.08 1.68 7.95
C TYR A 1022 -35.35 1.07 7.42
N PHE A 1023 -35.29 -0.21 7.11
CA PHE A 1023 -36.38 -0.97 6.53
C PHE A 1023 -36.94 -1.95 7.54
N TYR A 1024 -38.26 -1.98 7.68
CA TYR A 1024 -38.97 -2.88 8.57
C TYR A 1024 -40.02 -3.67 7.81
N ASN A 1025 -40.18 -4.92 8.20
CA ASN A 1025 -41.23 -5.77 7.66
C ASN A 1025 -42.61 -5.42 8.27
N LYS A 1026 -43.66 -6.11 7.81
CA LYS A 1026 -45.04 -5.92 8.32
C LYS A 1026 -45.22 -6.19 9.82
N ASN A 1027 -44.27 -6.87 10.45
CA ASN A 1027 -44.25 -7.22 11.87
C ASN A 1027 -43.41 -6.26 12.72
N PHE A 1028 -42.98 -5.11 12.15
CA PHE A 1028 -42.16 -4.09 12.84
C PHE A 1028 -40.75 -4.59 13.22
N GLU A 1029 -40.25 -5.62 12.52
CA GLU A 1029 -38.90 -6.14 12.72
C GLU A 1029 -37.95 -5.49 11.70
N PRO A 1030 -36.75 -5.04 12.12
CA PRO A 1030 -35.77 -4.46 11.21
C PRO A 1030 -35.26 -5.55 10.26
N ILE A 1031 -35.25 -5.24 8.97
CA ILE A 1031 -34.76 -6.13 7.90
C ILE A 1031 -33.60 -5.53 7.10
N GLY A 1032 -33.26 -4.25 7.30
CA GLY A 1032 -32.09 -3.64 6.67
C GLY A 1032 -31.98 -2.16 6.98
N GLY A 1033 -30.93 -1.52 6.48
CA GLY A 1033 -30.77 -0.07 6.52
C GLY A 1033 -29.60 0.38 5.65
N VAL A 1034 -29.61 1.66 5.31
CA VAL A 1034 -28.58 2.39 4.56
C VAL A 1034 -28.24 3.62 5.41
N ALA A 1035 -26.96 3.74 5.73
CA ALA A 1035 -26.38 4.77 6.58
C ALA A 1035 -24.97 5.05 6.02
N THR A 1036 -24.88 5.92 5.04
CA THR A 1036 -23.64 6.31 4.36
C THR A 1036 -23.04 7.56 5.00
N ALA A 1037 -21.86 7.97 4.57
CA ALA A 1037 -21.30 9.25 4.99
C ALA A 1037 -21.92 10.46 4.24
N GLY A 1038 -22.78 10.19 3.25
CA GLY A 1038 -23.46 11.21 2.47
C GLY A 1038 -24.73 11.70 3.16
N ALA A 1039 -25.02 13.00 3.04
CA ALA A 1039 -26.21 13.61 3.66
C ALA A 1039 -27.55 13.02 3.17
N ASN A 1040 -27.55 12.43 1.98
CA ASN A 1040 -28.70 11.86 1.29
C ASN A 1040 -28.42 10.39 1.04
N GLU A 1041 -29.48 9.58 1.01
CA GLU A 1041 -29.36 8.13 0.86
C GLU A 1041 -29.99 7.62 -0.42
N ALA A 1042 -29.38 6.59 -1.00
CA ALA A 1042 -29.93 5.87 -2.12
C ALA A 1042 -29.55 4.39 -2.02
N GLY A 1043 -30.35 3.54 -2.66
CA GLY A 1043 -30.06 2.12 -2.72
C GLY A 1043 -31.26 1.29 -3.14
N VAL A 1044 -31.25 0.01 -2.77
CA VAL A 1044 -32.33 -0.94 -3.10
C VAL A 1044 -33.17 -1.21 -1.86
N ILE A 1045 -34.49 -1.21 -2.01
CA ILE A 1045 -35.43 -1.55 -0.95
C ILE A 1045 -35.40 -3.07 -0.70
N PRO A 1046 -35.09 -3.56 0.52
CA PRO A 1046 -35.08 -4.98 0.82
C PRO A 1046 -36.44 -5.65 0.58
N GLY A 1047 -36.43 -6.91 0.15
CA GLY A 1047 -37.64 -7.71 0.00
C GLY A 1047 -38.40 -7.85 1.31
N GLY A 1048 -39.70 -7.57 1.26
CA GLY A 1048 -40.62 -7.61 2.39
C GLY A 1048 -40.70 -6.34 3.22
N THR A 1049 -40.09 -5.25 2.74
CA THR A 1049 -40.24 -3.93 3.35
C THR A 1049 -41.69 -3.51 3.36
N LYS A 1050 -42.19 -3.13 4.54
CA LYS A 1050 -43.51 -2.53 4.72
C LYS A 1050 -43.45 -1.11 5.24
N TYR A 1051 -42.45 -0.82 6.07
CA TYR A 1051 -42.23 0.49 6.65
C TYR A 1051 -40.78 0.91 6.42
N VAL A 1052 -40.58 2.19 6.17
CA VAL A 1052 -39.27 2.83 6.05
C VAL A 1052 -39.18 3.87 7.15
N TYR A 1053 -38.16 3.79 8.00
CA TYR A 1053 -37.84 4.82 8.97
C TYR A 1053 -36.74 5.70 8.40
N VAL A 1054 -37.04 6.98 8.23
CA VAL A 1054 -36.12 8.04 7.84
C VAL A 1054 -35.63 8.73 9.11
N GLY A 1055 -34.41 8.45 9.54
CA GLY A 1055 -33.79 9.02 10.73
C GLY A 1055 -32.89 10.20 10.38
N LEU A 1056 -32.93 11.29 11.15
CA LEU A 1056 -31.98 12.39 10.98
C LEU A 1056 -30.83 12.19 11.98
N TYR A 1057 -29.65 11.82 11.49
CA TYR A 1057 -28.46 11.67 12.31
C TYR A 1057 -27.95 13.04 12.79
N SER A 1058 -27.87 14.01 11.87
CA SER A 1058 -27.43 15.39 12.15
C SER A 1058 -28.25 16.42 11.38
N GLY A 1059 -28.33 17.66 11.89
CA GLY A 1059 -29.13 18.75 11.32
C GLY A 1059 -30.39 19.09 12.12
N ALA A 1060 -31.19 20.03 11.62
CA ALA A 1060 -32.44 20.45 12.25
C ALA A 1060 -33.43 21.07 11.25
N ASN A 1061 -34.71 20.71 11.37
CA ASN A 1061 -35.81 21.10 10.48
C ASN A 1061 -35.54 20.81 9.01
N VAL A 1062 -35.02 19.60 8.74
CA VAL A 1062 -34.67 19.18 7.39
C VAL A 1062 -35.91 18.53 6.75
N PRO A 1063 -36.50 19.12 5.70
CA PRO A 1063 -37.47 18.43 4.85
C PRO A 1063 -36.80 17.34 4.01
N PHE A 1064 -37.52 16.25 3.76
CA PHE A 1064 -37.06 15.17 2.90
C PHE A 1064 -38.09 14.78 1.84
N THR A 1065 -37.59 14.22 0.75
CA THR A 1065 -38.36 13.50 -0.28
C THR A 1065 -37.81 12.07 -0.39
N PHE A 1066 -38.64 11.09 -0.08
CA PHE A 1066 -38.36 9.67 -0.31
C PHE A 1066 -39.06 9.24 -1.60
N THR A 1067 -38.31 8.72 -2.56
CA THR A 1067 -38.84 8.22 -3.84
C THR A 1067 -38.49 6.75 -3.99
N ALA A 1068 -39.46 5.89 -4.30
CA ALA A 1068 -39.24 4.50 -4.69
C ALA A 1068 -39.63 4.31 -6.17
N THR A 1069 -38.74 3.71 -6.95
CA THR A 1069 -38.90 3.52 -8.41
C THR A 1069 -38.57 2.08 -8.82
N SER A 1070 -39.29 1.57 -9.82
CA SER A 1070 -38.98 0.27 -10.43
C SER A 1070 -37.90 0.48 -11.50
N PRO A 1071 -36.81 -0.28 -11.49
CA PRO A 1071 -35.87 -0.34 -12.62
C PRO A 1071 -36.35 -1.25 -13.77
N TYR A 1072 -37.57 -1.83 -13.67
CA TYR A 1072 -38.14 -2.85 -14.56
C TYR A 1072 -39.51 -2.54 -15.17
#